data_AF-A0A1V6D9I5-F1
#
_entry.id   AF-A0A1V6D9I5-F1
#
_cell.length_a   1.000
_cell.length_b   1.000
_cell.length_c   1.000
_cell.angle_alpha   90.00
_cell.angle_beta   90.00
_cell.angle_gamma   90.00
#
_symmetry.space_group_name_H-M   'P 1'
#
loop_
_entity.id
_entity.type
_entity.pdbx_description
1 polymer ?
#
loop_
_entity_poly.entity_id
_entity_poly.type
_entity_poly.pdbx_seq_one_letter_code
_entity_poly.pdbx_strand_id
1 'polypeptide(L)'
;MTNRMSIVALTAVLLSASALVHADLFLAPYGPGDTWKVYETVTSAQLWVNAQANAQTRVDPLLGTATTGNLVTIRSATENNFVYNVVRRGGSWWAGGTDQAVEGEWRWISDGVQFWQGGSGGTPVGGNYTNWNGGEPNNAAGGEHYMEFVGSTGRWNDHLPTQSFNYIVEYDTGLTELPTATGTMVLNPVNGQYYQATSTSQNWVNGKAIAESRTFQGVRGKMIEINDAAESAFARSLGGYIGLNDDVIFSAGESNNNPNNWAWTGPVDPATGNFTYRTLAETGFVYWGGVEPNGGGGENHGEMRSDTMWNDLNGLTQSRTAVIEYETGRLVASNIRVRTVNGTSMGTDIAAIQNLMNGKSARTRADSGMYAAVNLGDPNNPDGERFAGYAPFPNDNPLVDENNFAVKAYATIVVPAAGDYTFGISHDDQAQLVVDRGDQPGHVYTTAGQTGEHFTTVNFPAAGRYNVYLSFAEIGGGAQLELYAASGAKTGYDSSFQLVGDTVNGGLAADVLRDIHVREAFHTTVYKSSTGINNLAQADALVGGLNQIGMADGTFRQANFLQNGDTGNFGMDSAFPGLAMGGDDSNFVARTLAPLVVMPGMEGWWTFGINGDDGGRLRINGIDVIVDDALHGPTDRFGSIYLAPGEYTLDMLFFELGGGAESELFYAAGIHTSFNSSFDLLLASSVPEPCTLALAGLAIGGIGGYIRRRRTAR
;
A
#
# COMPACT_ATOMS: atom_id res chain seq x y z
N MET A 1 34.78 -13.84 -72.28
CA MET A 1 34.62 -15.27 -71.97
C MET A 1 35.30 -15.55 -70.63
N THR A 2 34.48 -15.89 -69.62
CA THR A 2 34.71 -16.82 -68.50
C THR A 2 35.91 -16.67 -67.52
N ASN A 3 35.59 -16.19 -66.31
CA ASN A 3 35.79 -16.77 -64.95
C ASN A 3 36.88 -17.85 -64.71
N ARG A 4 37.66 -17.73 -63.61
CA ARG A 4 37.34 -18.21 -62.24
C ARG A 4 38.44 -17.90 -61.20
N MET A 5 38.01 -17.42 -60.01
CA MET A 5 38.38 -17.74 -58.60
C MET A 5 39.86 -17.85 -58.19
N SER A 6 40.33 -17.54 -56.96
CA SER A 6 39.86 -16.92 -55.71
C SER A 6 41.08 -16.90 -54.75
N ILE A 7 40.97 -16.14 -53.65
CA ILE A 7 41.63 -16.28 -52.32
C ILE A 7 42.29 -14.96 -51.88
N VAL A 8 41.51 -14.17 -51.16
CA VAL A 8 41.95 -13.09 -50.29
C VAL A 8 42.22 -13.71 -48.91
N ALA A 9 43.45 -13.60 -48.41
CA ALA A 9 43.79 -13.97 -47.05
C ALA A 9 43.28 -12.89 -46.09
N LEU A 10 42.21 -13.20 -45.36
CA LEU A 10 41.70 -12.39 -44.25
C LEU A 10 42.50 -12.78 -43.00
N THR A 11 43.33 -11.86 -42.49
CA THR A 11 43.98 -11.99 -41.19
C THR A 11 42.93 -11.91 -40.09
N ALA A 12 42.59 -13.05 -39.52
CA ALA A 12 41.76 -13.14 -38.32
C ALA A 12 42.56 -12.62 -37.12
N VAL A 13 42.24 -11.41 -36.64
CA VAL A 13 42.52 -11.02 -35.26
C VAL A 13 41.58 -11.85 -34.39
N LEU A 14 42.10 -12.89 -33.74
CA LEU A 14 41.42 -13.49 -32.60
C LEU A 14 41.35 -12.43 -31.49
N LEU A 15 40.26 -11.66 -31.45
CA LEU A 15 39.76 -11.17 -30.18
C LEU A 15 39.30 -12.40 -29.42
N SER A 16 40.01 -12.74 -28.35
CA SER A 16 39.47 -13.57 -27.29
C SER A 16 38.17 -12.90 -26.82
N ALA A 17 37.03 -13.49 -27.18
CA ALA A 17 35.79 -13.24 -26.48
C ALA A 17 36.00 -13.76 -25.05
N SER A 18 36.47 -12.89 -24.16
CA SER A 18 36.14 -13.00 -22.74
C SER A 18 34.63 -13.15 -22.71
N ALA A 19 34.10 -14.25 -22.17
CA ALA A 19 32.68 -14.37 -21.91
C ALA A 19 32.30 -13.18 -21.00
N LEU A 20 31.69 -12.14 -21.60
CA LEU A 20 31.17 -11.00 -20.86
C LEU A 20 30.00 -11.55 -20.05
N VAL A 21 30.22 -11.74 -18.75
CA VAL A 21 29.16 -12.00 -17.78
C VAL A 21 28.19 -10.82 -17.89
N HIS A 22 26.98 -11.06 -18.40
CA HIS A 22 25.97 -10.00 -18.49
C HIS A 22 25.48 -9.70 -17.08
N ALA A 23 25.73 -8.47 -16.62
CA ALA A 23 24.99 -7.89 -15.52
C ALA A 23 23.77 -7.16 -16.11
N ASP A 24 22.58 -7.46 -15.59
CA ASP A 24 21.36 -6.72 -15.92
C ASP A 24 21.17 -5.63 -14.88
N LEU A 25 20.80 -4.42 -15.33
CA LEU A 25 20.52 -3.27 -14.49
C LEU A 25 19.02 -3.01 -14.40
N PHE A 26 18.57 -2.75 -13.18
CA PHE A 26 17.18 -2.47 -12.85
C PHE A 26 17.06 -1.20 -12.00
N LEU A 27 15.97 -0.47 -12.18
CA LEU A 27 15.62 0.70 -11.38
C LEU A 27 14.29 0.47 -10.67
N ALA A 28 14.24 0.77 -9.37
CA ALA A 28 13.01 0.78 -8.60
C ALA A 28 13.07 1.75 -7.40
N PRO A 29 11.93 2.29 -6.94
CA PRO A 29 11.87 3.32 -5.89
C PRO A 29 11.79 2.74 -4.48
N TYR A 30 12.72 1.85 -4.10
CA TYR A 30 12.75 1.26 -2.75
C TYR A 30 13.89 1.82 -1.86
N GLY A 31 14.46 2.95 -2.26
CA GLY A 31 15.39 3.72 -1.43
C GLY A 31 14.68 4.41 -0.26
N PRO A 32 15.43 4.96 0.70
CA PRO A 32 14.86 5.75 1.79
C PRO A 32 13.97 6.87 1.24
N GLY A 33 12.74 6.99 1.77
CA GLY A 33 11.76 7.99 1.32
C GLY A 33 11.31 7.81 -0.13
N ASP A 34 11.19 6.56 -0.59
CA ASP A 34 10.81 6.17 -1.96
C ASP A 34 11.76 6.70 -3.04
N THR A 35 13.02 6.92 -2.67
CA THR A 35 14.07 7.30 -3.62
C THR A 35 14.42 6.13 -4.54
N TRP A 36 14.91 6.44 -5.74
CA TRP A 36 15.31 5.43 -6.72
C TRP A 36 16.60 4.73 -6.31
N LYS A 37 16.61 3.41 -6.44
CA LYS A 37 17.79 2.54 -6.31
C LYS A 37 18.11 1.91 -7.67
N VAL A 38 19.40 1.72 -7.93
CA VAL A 38 19.85 0.84 -9.00
C VAL A 38 20.12 -0.54 -8.40
N TYR A 39 19.66 -1.58 -9.08
CA TYR A 39 19.94 -2.97 -8.76
C TYR A 39 20.69 -3.60 -9.92
N GLU A 40 21.70 -4.39 -9.58
CA GLU A 40 22.51 -5.10 -10.55
C GLU A 40 22.58 -6.58 -10.19
N THR A 41 22.14 -7.45 -11.09
CA THR A 41 22.26 -8.90 -10.91
C THR A 41 23.58 -9.40 -11.46
N VAL A 42 24.39 -10.05 -10.64
CA VAL A 42 25.69 -10.59 -11.05
C VAL A 42 25.67 -12.11 -11.06
N THR A 43 25.74 -12.69 -12.27
CA THR A 43 25.63 -14.14 -12.53
C THR A 43 26.98 -14.89 -12.45
N SER A 44 27.94 -14.32 -11.73
CA SER A 44 29.24 -14.95 -11.45
C SER A 44 29.23 -15.40 -10.01
N ALA A 45 28.97 -16.68 -9.76
CA ALA A 45 28.86 -17.20 -8.40
C ALA A 45 30.15 -16.97 -7.59
N GLN A 46 30.00 -16.48 -6.36
CA GLN A 46 31.09 -16.15 -5.43
C GLN A 46 30.71 -16.53 -3.99
N LEU A 47 31.71 -16.67 -3.12
CA LEU A 47 31.47 -16.68 -1.67
C LEU A 47 30.84 -15.36 -1.24
N TRP A 48 29.98 -15.36 -0.21
CA TRP A 48 29.28 -14.15 0.23
C TRP A 48 30.23 -12.98 0.52
N VAL A 49 31.32 -13.24 1.24
CA VAL A 49 32.35 -12.23 1.57
C VAL A 49 33.02 -11.64 0.32
N ASN A 50 33.23 -12.45 -0.71
CA ASN A 50 33.78 -11.98 -1.99
C ASN A 50 32.73 -11.20 -2.77
N ALA A 51 31.46 -11.64 -2.74
CA ALA A 51 30.35 -10.95 -3.37
C ALA A 51 30.16 -9.54 -2.78
N GLN A 52 30.18 -9.42 -1.44
CA GLN A 52 30.11 -8.14 -0.75
C GLN A 52 31.32 -7.25 -1.05
N ALA A 53 32.54 -7.79 -1.00
CA ALA A 53 33.74 -7.03 -1.36
C ALA A 53 33.68 -6.54 -2.82
N ASN A 54 33.23 -7.40 -3.74
CA ASN A 54 33.05 -7.02 -5.14
C ASN A 54 31.98 -5.95 -5.31
N ALA A 55 30.85 -6.05 -4.61
CA ALA A 55 29.79 -5.04 -4.62
C ALA A 55 30.34 -3.66 -4.22
N GLN A 56 31.16 -3.59 -3.18
CA GLN A 56 31.75 -2.35 -2.68
C GLN A 56 32.81 -1.75 -3.61
N THR A 57 33.41 -2.53 -4.51
CA THR A 57 34.32 -1.99 -5.54
C THR A 57 33.60 -1.42 -6.76
N ARG A 58 32.30 -1.70 -6.90
CA ARG A 58 31.49 -1.19 -8.00
C ARG A 58 30.95 0.18 -7.64
N VAL A 59 30.88 1.05 -8.64
CA VAL A 59 30.22 2.34 -8.58
C VAL A 59 28.95 2.28 -9.40
N ASP A 60 27.95 3.07 -9.03
CA ASP A 60 26.68 3.19 -9.74
C ASP A 60 26.91 3.29 -11.27
N PRO A 61 26.53 2.24 -12.03
CA PRO A 61 26.86 2.13 -13.45
C PRO A 61 25.95 2.99 -14.35
N LEU A 62 24.87 3.56 -13.80
CA LEU A 62 23.85 4.25 -14.57
C LEU A 62 23.95 5.77 -14.45
N LEU A 63 24.16 6.29 -13.24
CA LEU A 63 24.11 7.73 -12.99
C LEU A 63 25.49 8.36 -12.83
N GLY A 64 26.55 7.54 -12.84
CA GLY A 64 27.93 7.99 -12.67
C GLY A 64 28.17 8.69 -11.33
N THR A 65 27.31 8.45 -10.34
CA THR A 65 27.49 8.93 -8.97
C THR A 65 28.66 8.19 -8.33
N ALA A 66 29.32 8.82 -7.35
CA ALA A 66 30.38 8.15 -6.59
C ALA A 66 29.84 7.12 -5.57
N THR A 67 28.55 6.79 -5.63
CA THR A 67 27.91 5.81 -4.75
C THR A 67 28.43 4.41 -5.06
N THR A 68 29.01 3.77 -4.05
CA THR A 68 29.46 2.38 -4.12
C THR A 68 28.32 1.42 -3.80
N GLY A 69 28.37 0.22 -4.38
CA GLY A 69 27.34 -0.80 -4.16
C GLY A 69 27.47 -1.56 -2.83
N ASN A 70 26.38 -2.18 -2.40
CA ASN A 70 26.36 -3.23 -1.37
C ASN A 70 25.53 -4.42 -1.85
N LEU A 71 25.67 -5.59 -1.23
CA LEU A 71 24.66 -6.64 -1.42
C LEU A 71 23.27 -6.13 -1.00
N VAL A 72 22.25 -6.52 -1.76
CA VAL A 72 20.90 -5.94 -1.67
C VAL A 72 20.30 -6.01 -0.26
N THR A 73 19.65 -4.93 0.13
CA THR A 73 18.84 -4.81 1.34
C THR A 73 17.37 -4.88 0.95
N ILE A 74 16.57 -5.70 1.63
CA ILE A 74 15.15 -5.89 1.29
C ILE A 74 14.29 -5.47 2.48
N ARG A 75 13.57 -4.35 2.36
CA ARG A 75 12.83 -3.72 3.46
C ARG A 75 11.30 -3.86 3.37
N SER A 76 10.79 -4.45 2.30
CA SER A 76 9.34 -4.61 2.10
C SER A 76 8.99 -5.82 1.23
N ALA A 77 7.73 -6.26 1.31
CA ALA A 77 7.20 -7.31 0.44
C ALA A 77 7.23 -6.93 -1.05
N THR A 78 7.01 -5.65 -1.36
CA THR A 78 7.07 -5.13 -2.73
C THR A 78 8.51 -5.13 -3.26
N GLU A 79 9.48 -4.70 -2.46
CA GLU A 79 10.91 -4.81 -2.81
C GLU A 79 11.34 -6.27 -2.96
N ASN A 80 10.88 -7.16 -2.08
CA ASN A 80 11.18 -8.60 -2.18
C ASN A 80 10.64 -9.19 -3.49
N ASN A 81 9.41 -8.85 -3.86
CA ASN A 81 8.82 -9.33 -5.10
C ASN A 81 9.49 -8.72 -6.33
N PHE A 82 9.92 -7.47 -6.26
CA PHE A 82 10.80 -6.88 -7.27
C PHE A 82 12.12 -7.68 -7.38
N VAL A 83 12.77 -8.00 -6.25
CA VAL A 83 13.99 -8.81 -6.26
C VAL A 83 13.75 -10.20 -6.86
N TYR A 84 12.65 -10.87 -6.48
CA TYR A 84 12.21 -12.14 -7.07
C TYR A 84 12.06 -12.06 -8.60
N ASN A 85 11.56 -10.92 -9.07
CA ASN A 85 11.37 -10.65 -10.48
C ASN A 85 12.69 -10.35 -11.21
N VAL A 86 13.59 -9.53 -10.66
CA VAL A 86 14.88 -9.23 -11.32
C VAL A 86 15.78 -10.45 -11.42
N VAL A 87 15.71 -11.38 -10.46
CA VAL A 87 16.42 -12.68 -10.53
C VAL A 87 15.73 -13.71 -11.42
N ARG A 88 14.65 -13.31 -12.12
CA ARG A 88 13.92 -14.11 -13.11
C ARG A 88 13.37 -15.42 -12.53
N ARG A 89 12.96 -15.39 -11.26
CA ARG A 89 12.29 -16.50 -10.56
C ARG A 89 13.09 -17.81 -10.60
N GLY A 90 14.42 -17.74 -10.52
CA GLY A 90 15.27 -18.92 -10.44
C GLY A 90 16.67 -18.66 -9.92
N GLY A 91 17.39 -19.73 -9.59
CA GLY A 91 18.77 -19.69 -9.08
C GLY A 91 18.88 -19.33 -7.61
N SER A 92 20.12 -19.34 -7.11
CA SER A 92 20.49 -18.99 -5.74
C SER A 92 21.31 -17.70 -5.75
N TRP A 93 20.96 -16.76 -4.87
CA TRP A 93 21.50 -15.41 -4.90
C TRP A 93 21.88 -14.93 -3.50
N TRP A 94 23.07 -14.36 -3.33
CA TRP A 94 23.41 -13.65 -2.10
C TRP A 94 22.69 -12.31 -2.02
N ALA A 95 22.15 -12.04 -0.84
CA ALA A 95 21.64 -10.75 -0.41
C ALA A 95 22.35 -10.29 0.89
N GLY A 96 22.14 -9.05 1.30
CA GLY A 96 22.98 -8.36 2.29
C GLY A 96 22.77 -8.78 3.76
N GLY A 97 21.87 -9.71 4.05
CA GLY A 97 21.60 -10.17 5.42
C GLY A 97 22.70 -11.08 5.94
N THR A 98 23.16 -10.83 7.17
CA THR A 98 24.15 -11.68 7.86
C THR A 98 24.02 -11.57 9.37
N ASP A 99 24.31 -12.65 10.09
CA ASP A 99 24.44 -12.67 11.55
C ASP A 99 25.88 -12.98 12.00
N GLN A 100 26.85 -12.94 11.08
CA GLN A 100 28.26 -13.32 11.32
C GLN A 100 28.88 -12.58 12.53
N ALA A 101 28.44 -11.35 12.81
CA ALA A 101 28.94 -10.57 13.93
C ALA A 101 28.44 -11.07 15.29
N VAL A 102 27.17 -11.48 15.35
CA VAL A 102 26.49 -11.97 16.56
C VAL A 102 25.46 -13.01 16.12
N GLU A 103 25.74 -14.27 16.44
CA GLU A 103 24.88 -15.42 16.14
C GLU A 103 23.43 -15.16 16.54
N GLY A 104 22.50 -15.35 15.60
CA GLY A 104 21.07 -15.11 15.78
C GLY A 104 20.64 -13.65 15.71
N GLU A 105 21.54 -12.67 15.54
CA GLU A 105 21.21 -11.28 15.25
C GLU A 105 21.46 -10.94 13.78
N TRP A 106 20.45 -11.17 12.95
CA TRP A 106 20.53 -10.91 11.52
C TRP A 106 20.43 -9.41 11.22
N ARG A 107 21.46 -8.89 10.57
CA ARG A 107 21.65 -7.47 10.24
C ARG A 107 21.89 -7.28 8.76
N TRP A 108 21.45 -6.16 8.23
CA TRP A 108 21.81 -5.74 6.88
C TRP A 108 23.25 -5.22 6.85
N ILE A 109 24.07 -5.72 5.92
CA ILE A 109 25.47 -5.32 5.81
C ILE A 109 25.65 -3.85 5.37
N SER A 110 24.64 -3.29 4.71
CA SER A 110 24.64 -1.93 4.17
C SER A 110 24.60 -0.84 5.25
N ASP A 111 23.80 -1.04 6.30
CA ASP A 111 23.54 -0.04 7.35
C ASP A 111 23.69 -0.59 8.80
N GLY A 112 23.85 -1.90 8.98
CA GLY A 112 23.97 -2.55 10.29
C GLY A 112 22.65 -2.72 11.05
N VAL A 113 21.51 -2.35 10.46
CA VAL A 113 20.19 -2.46 11.08
C VAL A 113 19.84 -3.94 11.26
N GLN A 114 19.46 -4.30 12.48
CA GLN A 114 18.95 -5.64 12.79
C GLN A 114 17.50 -5.77 12.33
N PHE A 115 17.22 -6.79 11.55
CA PHE A 115 15.88 -7.06 11.04
C PHE A 115 15.27 -8.34 11.62
N TRP A 116 16.09 -9.26 12.14
CA TRP A 116 15.63 -10.52 12.71
C TRP A 116 16.43 -10.96 13.94
N GLN A 117 15.75 -11.61 14.87
CA GLN A 117 16.31 -12.14 16.12
C GLN A 117 15.95 -13.62 16.28
N GLY A 118 16.96 -14.48 16.40
CA GLY A 118 16.83 -15.93 16.63
C GLY A 118 17.05 -16.77 15.37
N GLY A 119 16.88 -18.08 15.52
CA GLY A 119 16.90 -19.05 14.42
C GLY A 119 15.50 -19.26 13.81
N SER A 120 15.15 -20.51 13.50
CA SER A 120 13.92 -20.89 12.78
C SER A 120 12.61 -20.48 13.45
N GLY A 121 12.62 -20.27 14.78
CA GLY A 121 11.51 -19.74 15.57
C GLY A 121 11.71 -18.30 16.03
N GLY A 122 12.57 -17.55 15.35
CA GLY A 122 12.90 -16.16 15.66
C GLY A 122 11.76 -15.18 15.37
N THR A 123 12.03 -13.90 15.58
CA THR A 123 11.05 -12.82 15.39
C THR A 123 11.66 -11.63 14.65
N PRO A 124 10.85 -10.90 13.84
CA PRO A 124 11.28 -9.64 13.25
C PRO A 124 11.58 -8.59 14.32
N VAL A 125 12.63 -7.81 14.13
CA VAL A 125 13.00 -6.72 15.04
C VAL A 125 12.44 -5.40 14.52
N GLY A 126 11.75 -4.64 15.38
CA GLY A 126 11.29 -3.29 15.04
C GLY A 126 10.23 -3.22 13.93
N GLY A 127 9.50 -4.30 13.68
CA GLY A 127 8.51 -4.39 12.60
C GLY A 127 9.15 -4.42 11.20
N ASN A 128 10.45 -4.67 11.09
CA ASN A 128 11.13 -4.81 9.81
C ASN A 128 10.59 -6.01 9.03
N TYR A 129 10.61 -5.90 7.70
CA TYR A 129 10.16 -6.96 6.81
C TYR A 129 11.08 -8.19 6.86
N THR A 130 10.48 -9.38 6.90
CA THR A 130 11.20 -10.65 6.77
C THR A 130 10.49 -11.61 5.81
N ASN A 131 11.26 -12.50 5.18
CA ASN A 131 10.70 -13.47 4.24
C ASN A 131 11.44 -14.81 4.22
N TRP A 132 11.91 -15.26 5.39
CA TRP A 132 12.51 -16.58 5.57
C TRP A 132 11.61 -17.70 5.07
N ASN A 133 12.22 -18.76 4.52
CA ASN A 133 11.54 -20.02 4.26
C ASN A 133 11.03 -20.62 5.57
N GLY A 134 10.00 -21.48 5.47
CA GLY A 134 9.52 -22.22 6.62
C GLY A 134 10.65 -23.04 7.25
N GLY A 135 10.96 -22.74 8.52
CA GLY A 135 12.06 -23.37 9.24
C GLY A 135 13.40 -22.63 9.14
N GLU A 136 13.50 -21.50 8.45
CA GLU A 136 14.71 -20.67 8.34
C GLU A 136 14.62 -19.39 9.21
N PRO A 137 15.76 -18.79 9.61
CA PRO A 137 17.12 -19.27 9.45
C PRO A 137 17.44 -20.41 10.42
N ASN A 138 17.91 -21.55 9.94
CA ASN A 138 18.05 -22.76 10.75
C ASN A 138 19.45 -22.96 11.37
N ASN A 139 20.42 -22.16 10.93
CA ASN A 139 21.84 -22.27 11.25
C ASN A 139 22.36 -23.73 11.12
N ALA A 140 22.26 -24.33 9.94
CA ALA A 140 22.55 -25.75 9.78
C ALA A 140 24.00 -26.05 10.16
N ALA A 141 24.16 -27.06 11.02
CA ALA A 141 25.46 -27.46 11.58
C ALA A 141 26.21 -26.34 12.34
N GLY A 142 25.54 -25.24 12.70
CA GLY A 142 26.07 -24.15 13.52
C GLY A 142 27.07 -23.22 12.81
N GLY A 143 26.97 -23.07 11.48
CA GLY A 143 27.88 -22.19 10.72
C GLY A 143 27.26 -21.45 9.54
N GLU A 144 25.94 -21.38 9.43
CA GLU A 144 25.26 -20.65 8.36
C GLU A 144 25.02 -19.21 8.80
N HIS A 145 25.70 -18.27 8.13
CA HIS A 145 25.76 -16.87 8.59
C HIS A 145 25.39 -15.84 7.51
N TYR A 146 25.00 -16.30 6.32
CA TYR A 146 24.86 -15.46 5.14
C TYR A 146 23.55 -15.74 4.44
N MET A 147 22.81 -14.69 4.15
CA MET A 147 21.46 -14.82 3.60
C MET A 147 21.49 -15.08 2.10
N GLU A 148 20.97 -16.24 1.72
CA GLU A 148 20.54 -16.57 0.37
C GLU A 148 19.11 -16.03 0.14
N PHE A 149 18.93 -15.35 -0.98
CA PHE A 149 17.64 -15.18 -1.62
C PHE A 149 17.40 -16.33 -2.59
N VAL A 150 16.40 -17.17 -2.28
CA VAL A 150 16.04 -18.35 -3.06
C VAL A 150 15.23 -17.90 -4.27
N GLY A 151 15.88 -17.81 -5.43
CA GLY A 151 15.29 -17.24 -6.63
C GLY A 151 14.07 -17.99 -7.15
N SER A 152 13.90 -19.29 -6.85
CA SER A 152 12.72 -20.07 -7.29
C SER A 152 11.44 -19.76 -6.49
N THR A 153 11.57 -19.40 -5.21
CA THR A 153 10.43 -19.17 -4.31
C THR A 153 10.29 -17.72 -3.87
N GLY A 154 11.34 -16.90 -4.03
CA GLY A 154 11.41 -15.53 -3.52
C GLY A 154 11.59 -15.43 -2.02
N ARG A 155 11.79 -16.55 -1.32
CA ARG A 155 12.01 -16.66 0.13
C ARG A 155 13.49 -16.64 0.47
N TRP A 156 13.81 -16.52 1.75
CA TRP A 156 15.18 -16.43 2.23
C TRP A 156 15.63 -17.70 2.94
N ASN A 157 16.92 -17.96 2.89
CA ASN A 157 17.58 -19.06 3.58
C ASN A 157 18.93 -18.56 4.12
N ASP A 158 19.45 -19.16 5.18
CA ASP A 158 20.83 -18.94 5.64
C ASP A 158 21.76 -20.02 5.09
N HIS A 159 23.00 -19.64 4.80
CA HIS A 159 23.96 -20.58 4.24
C HIS A 159 25.40 -20.41 4.73
N LEU A 160 26.16 -21.50 4.59
CA LEU A 160 27.55 -21.61 5.00
C LEU A 160 28.47 -20.64 4.22
N PRO A 161 29.55 -20.12 4.84
CA PRO A 161 30.56 -19.27 4.17
C PRO A 161 31.24 -19.92 2.96
N THR A 162 31.16 -21.25 2.83
CA THR A 162 31.82 -22.03 1.77
C THR A 162 30.98 -22.14 0.50
N GLN A 163 29.71 -21.74 0.54
CA GLN A 163 28.84 -21.78 -0.63
C GLN A 163 29.16 -20.64 -1.60
N SER A 164 28.94 -20.90 -2.89
CA SER A 164 29.11 -19.90 -3.95
C SER A 164 27.80 -19.70 -4.69
N PHE A 165 27.25 -18.48 -4.64
CA PHE A 165 26.03 -18.10 -5.32
C PHE A 165 26.22 -16.85 -6.16
N ASN A 166 25.31 -16.64 -7.12
CA ASN A 166 25.15 -15.34 -7.78
C ASN A 166 24.82 -14.27 -6.72
N TYR A 167 24.84 -13.00 -7.07
CA TYR A 167 24.55 -11.97 -6.07
C TYR A 167 23.87 -10.75 -6.67
N ILE A 168 23.13 -10.03 -5.83
CA ILE A 168 22.40 -8.83 -6.21
C ILE A 168 23.08 -7.65 -5.51
N VAL A 169 23.50 -6.67 -6.30
CA VAL A 169 24.08 -5.42 -5.81
C VAL A 169 23.00 -4.34 -5.82
N GLU A 170 22.88 -3.56 -4.76
CA GLU A 170 22.10 -2.33 -4.72
C GLU A 170 23.01 -1.10 -4.67
N TYR A 171 22.53 0.00 -5.25
CA TYR A 171 23.13 1.32 -5.16
C TYR A 171 22.06 2.32 -4.73
N ASP A 172 22.22 2.91 -3.54
CA ASP A 172 21.33 3.94 -2.99
C ASP A 172 21.62 5.30 -3.65
N THR A 173 20.83 5.66 -4.67
CA THR A 173 21.12 6.86 -5.48
C THR A 173 20.64 8.16 -4.84
N GLY A 174 19.66 8.08 -3.92
CA GLY A 174 19.02 9.24 -3.28
C GLY A 174 18.17 10.10 -4.20
N LEU A 175 17.91 9.67 -5.43
CA LEU A 175 17.09 10.41 -6.39
C LEU A 175 15.61 10.32 -6.04
N THR A 176 14.93 11.47 -5.98
CA THR A 176 13.47 11.56 -5.73
C THR A 176 12.64 11.47 -7.00
N GLU A 177 13.26 11.48 -8.18
CA GLU A 177 12.61 11.35 -9.48
C GLU A 177 13.35 10.32 -10.34
N LEU A 178 12.62 9.68 -11.26
CA LEU A 178 13.17 8.68 -12.17
C LEU A 178 14.17 9.35 -13.13
N PRO A 179 15.46 8.97 -13.10
CA PRO A 179 16.43 9.48 -14.06
C PRO A 179 16.15 8.97 -15.48
N THR A 180 16.59 9.73 -16.48
CA THR A 180 16.59 9.24 -17.87
C THR A 180 17.52 8.04 -17.99
N ALA A 181 16.94 6.84 -18.10
CA ALA A 181 17.65 5.58 -18.05
C ALA A 181 17.42 4.77 -19.32
N THR A 182 18.36 4.87 -20.26
CA THR A 182 18.25 4.19 -21.54
C THR A 182 18.92 2.82 -21.51
N GLY A 183 18.22 1.79 -21.99
CA GLY A 183 18.69 0.41 -21.98
C GLY A 183 18.50 -0.31 -20.63
N THR A 184 18.10 0.41 -19.58
CA THR A 184 17.85 -0.14 -18.24
C THR A 184 16.40 -0.57 -18.08
N MET A 185 16.16 -1.65 -17.34
CA MET A 185 14.81 -2.09 -17.00
C MET A 185 14.27 -1.28 -15.80
N VAL A 186 13.07 -0.73 -15.89
CA VAL A 186 12.49 0.16 -14.89
C VAL A 186 11.16 -0.40 -14.41
N LEU A 187 11.01 -0.60 -13.10
CA LEU A 187 9.71 -0.95 -12.51
C LEU A 187 8.86 0.32 -12.38
N ASN A 188 7.62 0.27 -12.86
CA ASN A 188 6.60 1.22 -12.45
C ASN A 188 5.92 0.70 -11.17
N PRO A 189 6.07 1.36 -10.01
CA PRO A 189 5.51 0.88 -8.75
C PRO A 189 3.97 0.93 -8.72
N VAL A 190 3.34 1.72 -9.60
CA VAL A 190 1.89 1.95 -9.60
C VAL A 190 1.14 0.78 -10.24
N ASN A 191 1.62 0.28 -11.36
CA ASN A 191 0.98 -0.82 -12.09
C ASN A 191 1.77 -2.14 -12.04
N GLY A 192 3.00 -2.10 -11.53
CA GLY A 192 3.85 -3.27 -11.36
C GLY A 192 4.48 -3.79 -12.66
N GLN A 193 4.33 -3.08 -13.76
CA GLN A 193 4.92 -3.44 -15.04
C GLN A 193 6.37 -2.97 -15.15
N TYR A 194 7.10 -3.58 -16.07
CA TYR A 194 8.46 -3.20 -16.38
C TYR A 194 8.55 -2.49 -17.72
N TYR A 195 9.41 -1.47 -17.76
CA TYR A 195 9.60 -0.63 -18.93
C TYR A 195 11.08 -0.51 -19.27
N GLN A 196 11.38 -0.21 -20.53
CA GLN A 196 12.75 0.02 -20.98
C GLN A 196 12.76 0.94 -22.20
N ALA A 197 13.54 2.02 -22.17
CA ALA A 197 13.84 2.80 -23.37
C ALA A 197 14.99 2.15 -24.15
N THR A 198 14.92 2.11 -25.49
CA THR A 198 16.04 1.60 -26.31
C THR A 198 17.27 2.48 -26.23
N SER A 199 18.47 1.90 -26.07
CA SER A 199 19.75 2.63 -25.94
C SER A 199 20.18 3.46 -27.15
N THR A 200 19.51 3.28 -28.28
CA THR A 200 19.74 4.00 -29.54
C THR A 200 18.44 4.57 -30.06
N SER A 201 18.53 5.62 -30.86
CA SER A 201 17.38 6.14 -31.59
C SER A 201 17.17 5.37 -32.89
N GLN A 202 15.92 5.03 -33.19
CA GLN A 202 15.52 4.39 -34.43
C GLN A 202 14.20 5.00 -34.93
N ASN A 203 13.82 4.70 -36.17
CA ASN A 203 12.48 5.00 -36.65
C ASN A 203 11.43 4.14 -35.91
N TRP A 204 10.16 4.53 -35.96
CA TRP A 204 9.11 3.90 -35.16
C TRP A 204 8.94 2.42 -35.49
N VAL A 205 8.97 2.07 -36.78
CA VAL A 205 8.85 0.68 -37.26
C VAL A 205 9.95 -0.23 -36.68
N ASN A 206 11.19 0.24 -36.70
CA ASN A 206 12.31 -0.51 -36.10
C ASN A 206 12.18 -0.54 -34.57
N GLY A 207 11.67 0.52 -33.95
CA GLY A 207 11.40 0.58 -32.51
C GLY A 207 10.41 -0.47 -32.08
N LYS A 208 9.28 -0.57 -32.80
CA LYS A 208 8.29 -1.62 -32.63
C LYS A 208 8.87 -3.01 -32.85
N ALA A 209 9.61 -3.22 -33.94
CA ALA A 209 10.25 -4.52 -34.20
C ALA A 209 11.24 -4.92 -33.08
N ILE A 210 11.99 -3.96 -32.52
CA ILE A 210 12.85 -4.18 -31.36
C ILE A 210 12.01 -4.56 -30.14
N ALA A 211 10.95 -3.81 -29.82
CA ALA A 211 10.05 -4.09 -28.70
C ALA A 211 9.51 -5.53 -28.77
N GLU A 212 8.92 -5.90 -29.92
CA GLU A 212 8.28 -7.20 -30.15
C GLU A 212 9.24 -8.40 -30.21
N SER A 213 10.54 -8.13 -30.39
CA SER A 213 11.61 -9.14 -30.38
C SER A 213 12.18 -9.41 -28.99
N ARG A 214 11.98 -8.48 -28.04
CA ARG A 214 12.50 -8.62 -26.67
C ARG A 214 11.56 -9.43 -25.81
N THR A 215 12.14 -10.10 -24.82
CA THR A 215 11.40 -10.79 -23.78
C THR A 215 11.98 -10.49 -22.41
N PHE A 216 11.10 -10.38 -21.42
CA PHE A 216 11.45 -10.29 -20.01
C PHE A 216 10.51 -11.19 -19.22
N GLN A 217 11.06 -12.09 -18.39
CA GLN A 217 10.30 -13.11 -17.64
C GLN A 217 9.35 -13.97 -18.49
N GLY A 218 9.71 -14.23 -19.75
CA GLY A 218 8.86 -14.97 -20.68
C GLY A 218 7.74 -14.13 -21.32
N VAL A 219 7.57 -12.87 -20.93
CA VAL A 219 6.66 -11.91 -21.58
C VAL A 219 7.36 -11.20 -22.72
N ARG A 220 6.69 -11.10 -23.87
CA ARG A 220 7.19 -10.34 -25.03
C ARG A 220 6.95 -8.84 -24.81
N GLY A 221 7.94 -8.03 -25.18
CA GLY A 221 7.80 -6.57 -25.11
C GLY A 221 6.84 -6.04 -26.18
N LYS A 222 6.14 -4.96 -25.87
CA LYS A 222 5.38 -4.14 -26.84
C LYS A 222 5.83 -2.68 -26.74
N MET A 223 5.46 -1.85 -27.71
CA MET A 223 5.58 -0.40 -27.51
C MET A 223 4.59 0.00 -26.40
N ILE A 224 4.98 0.94 -25.54
CA ILE A 224 4.17 1.35 -24.39
C ILE A 224 2.76 1.81 -24.77
N GLU A 225 1.79 1.33 -24.01
CA GLU A 225 0.43 1.84 -23.96
C GLU A 225 0.27 2.78 -22.76
N ILE A 226 -0.46 3.89 -22.91
CA ILE A 226 -0.65 4.86 -21.83
C ILE A 226 -2.14 5.03 -21.58
N ASN A 227 -2.61 4.59 -20.42
CA ASN A 227 -4.03 4.52 -20.09
C ASN A 227 -4.47 5.53 -19.02
N ASP A 228 -3.55 6.23 -18.38
CA ASP A 228 -3.85 7.29 -17.43
C ASP A 228 -2.75 8.35 -17.29
N ALA A 229 -3.04 9.40 -16.52
CA ALA A 229 -2.12 10.52 -16.30
C ALA A 229 -0.88 10.14 -15.47
N ALA A 230 -0.98 9.14 -14.59
CA ALA A 230 0.14 8.68 -13.77
C ALA A 230 1.15 7.89 -14.62
N GLU A 231 0.67 7.03 -15.51
CA GLU A 231 1.45 6.33 -16.51
C GLU A 231 2.07 7.30 -17.52
N SER A 232 1.35 8.36 -17.92
CA SER A 232 1.92 9.42 -18.78
C SER A 232 3.04 10.19 -18.07
N ALA A 233 2.88 10.52 -16.79
CA ALA A 233 3.90 11.17 -15.97
C ALA A 233 5.13 10.28 -15.77
N PHE A 234 4.94 8.97 -15.61
CA PHE A 234 6.00 7.98 -15.56
C PHE A 234 6.73 7.86 -16.90
N ALA A 235 5.99 7.70 -18.01
CA ALA A 235 6.55 7.55 -19.35
C ALA A 235 7.34 8.77 -19.82
N ARG A 236 7.03 9.98 -19.32
CA ARG A 236 7.78 11.22 -19.58
C ARG A 236 9.28 11.06 -19.33
N SER A 237 9.69 10.40 -18.24
CA SER A 237 11.11 10.28 -17.88
C SER A 237 11.89 9.33 -18.78
N LEU A 238 11.19 8.38 -19.42
CA LEU A 238 11.75 7.44 -20.39
C LEU A 238 11.91 8.10 -21.77
N GLY A 239 10.89 8.84 -22.21
CA GLY A 239 10.90 9.65 -23.43
C GLY A 239 11.02 8.87 -24.75
N GLY A 240 10.59 9.50 -25.84
CA GLY A 240 10.66 8.94 -27.20
C GLY A 240 9.35 8.34 -27.69
N TYR A 241 9.42 7.39 -28.62
CA TYR A 241 8.25 6.81 -29.25
C TYR A 241 7.41 5.97 -28.28
N ILE A 242 6.10 6.18 -28.35
CA ILE A 242 5.05 5.41 -27.67
C ILE A 242 4.30 4.51 -28.66
N GLY A 243 3.46 3.58 -28.16
CA GLY A 243 2.77 2.59 -28.99
C GLY A 243 1.57 3.11 -29.80
N LEU A 244 1.22 4.39 -29.65
CA LEU A 244 0.11 5.02 -30.37
C LEU A 244 0.48 5.26 -31.83
N ASN A 245 -0.33 4.77 -32.77
CA ASN A 245 -0.16 4.96 -34.21
C ASN A 245 -1.52 4.94 -34.93
N ASP A 246 -1.62 5.51 -36.11
CA ASP A 246 -2.82 5.47 -36.96
C ASP A 246 -2.64 4.65 -38.26
N ASP A 247 -1.48 3.99 -38.42
CA ASP A 247 -1.10 3.20 -39.60
C ASP A 247 -1.99 1.96 -39.83
N VAL A 248 -2.59 1.39 -38.78
CA VAL A 248 -3.11 0.00 -38.82
C VAL A 248 -4.61 -0.12 -39.16
N ILE A 249 -5.44 0.94 -39.11
CA ILE A 249 -6.91 0.79 -39.28
C ILE A 249 -7.60 1.74 -40.30
N PHE A 250 -6.99 2.80 -40.84
CA PHE A 250 -7.75 3.73 -41.71
C PHE A 250 -7.09 4.03 -43.07
N SER A 251 -7.46 3.25 -44.08
CA SER A 251 -7.23 3.58 -45.51
C SER A 251 -8.37 4.39 -46.15
N ALA A 252 -9.25 4.99 -45.33
CA ALA A 252 -10.41 5.75 -45.81
C ALA A 252 -10.45 7.16 -45.20
N GLY A 253 -9.51 8.00 -45.65
CA GLY A 253 -9.55 9.45 -45.41
C GLY A 253 -8.78 9.88 -44.17
N GLU A 254 -7.60 10.47 -44.41
CA GLU A 254 -6.84 11.27 -43.45
C GLU A 254 -7.70 12.45 -42.99
N SER A 255 -8.49 12.27 -41.93
CA SER A 255 -9.09 13.38 -41.19
C SER A 255 -8.39 13.50 -39.84
N ASN A 256 -7.30 14.25 -39.86
CA ASN A 256 -6.84 15.09 -38.77
C ASN A 256 -8.01 15.48 -37.84
N ASN A 257 -8.02 14.93 -36.62
CA ASN A 257 -8.91 15.20 -35.48
C ASN A 257 -10.00 14.16 -35.13
N ASN A 258 -9.95 12.91 -35.60
CA ASN A 258 -10.80 11.84 -35.03
C ASN A 258 -10.00 10.94 -34.06
N PRO A 259 -10.21 11.00 -32.73
CA PRO A 259 -9.56 10.09 -31.79
C PRO A 259 -9.91 8.60 -32.05
N ASN A 260 -10.97 8.30 -32.81
CA ASN A 260 -11.28 6.93 -33.23
C ASN A 260 -10.27 6.34 -34.24
N ASN A 261 -9.35 7.16 -34.80
CA ASN A 261 -8.41 6.71 -35.84
C ASN A 261 -7.04 6.26 -35.32
N TRP A 262 -6.76 6.44 -34.03
CA TRP A 262 -5.51 6.06 -33.41
C TRP A 262 -5.66 4.76 -32.63
N ALA A 263 -4.64 3.91 -32.68
CA ALA A 263 -4.60 2.64 -31.97
C ALA A 263 -3.25 2.43 -31.27
N TRP A 264 -3.32 1.88 -30.07
CA TRP A 264 -2.19 1.35 -29.34
C TRP A 264 -1.79 -0.01 -29.91
N THR A 265 -0.49 -0.29 -29.91
CA THR A 265 -0.02 -1.68 -29.91
C THR A 265 -0.49 -2.35 -28.62
N GLY A 266 -1.47 -3.23 -28.72
CA GLY A 266 -2.09 -3.91 -27.59
C GLY A 266 -1.30 -5.15 -27.14
N PRO A 267 -1.81 -5.88 -26.13
CA PRO A 267 -1.20 -7.11 -25.62
C PRO A 267 -1.12 -8.22 -26.66
N VAL A 268 -0.30 -9.25 -26.38
CA VAL A 268 -0.29 -10.49 -27.18
C VAL A 268 -1.62 -11.23 -27.00
N ASP A 269 -2.31 -11.52 -28.09
CA ASP A 269 -3.47 -12.40 -28.12
C ASP A 269 -3.03 -13.85 -27.79
N PRO A 270 -3.52 -14.44 -26.69
CA PRO A 270 -3.13 -15.79 -26.29
C PRO A 270 -3.57 -16.87 -27.30
N ALA A 271 -4.59 -16.62 -28.13
CA ALA A 271 -5.07 -17.57 -29.13
C ALA A 271 -4.19 -17.61 -30.38
N THR A 272 -3.65 -16.47 -30.79
CA THR A 272 -2.91 -16.33 -32.06
C THR A 272 -1.41 -16.07 -31.87
N GLY A 273 -0.98 -15.66 -30.68
CA GLY A 273 0.41 -15.26 -30.39
C GLY A 273 0.84 -13.94 -31.02
N ASN A 274 -0.09 -13.21 -31.65
CA ASN A 274 0.14 -11.92 -32.29
C ASN A 274 -0.25 -10.77 -31.36
N PHE A 275 0.38 -9.61 -31.52
CA PHE A 275 -0.07 -8.40 -30.80
C PHE A 275 -1.44 -7.94 -31.32
N THR A 276 -2.32 -7.60 -30.38
CA THR A 276 -3.62 -6.98 -30.64
C THR A 276 -3.48 -5.48 -30.89
N TYR A 277 -4.58 -4.83 -31.25
CA TYR A 277 -4.67 -3.37 -31.29
C TYR A 277 -5.86 -2.93 -30.45
N ARG A 278 -5.68 -1.84 -29.71
CA ARG A 278 -6.76 -1.17 -28.97
C ARG A 278 -6.88 0.26 -29.46
N THR A 279 -8.05 0.65 -29.91
CA THR A 279 -8.30 2.03 -30.34
C THR A 279 -8.21 2.98 -29.14
N LEU A 280 -7.82 4.22 -29.42
CA LEU A 280 -7.77 5.27 -28.40
C LEU A 280 -9.16 5.54 -27.79
N ALA A 281 -10.24 5.30 -28.56
CA ALA A 281 -11.62 5.38 -28.07
C ALA A 281 -11.98 4.28 -27.06
N GLU A 282 -11.43 3.07 -27.21
CA GLU A 282 -11.65 1.96 -26.27
C GLU A 282 -10.91 2.18 -24.94
N THR A 283 -9.76 2.87 -24.96
CA THR A 283 -8.95 3.16 -23.77
C THR A 283 -9.35 4.45 -23.08
N GLY A 284 -9.87 5.44 -23.81
CA GLY A 284 -10.54 6.63 -23.27
C GLY A 284 -9.63 7.71 -22.69
N PHE A 285 -8.31 7.47 -22.55
CA PHE A 285 -7.34 8.45 -22.10
C PHE A 285 -6.66 9.15 -23.28
N VAL A 286 -6.70 10.48 -23.31
CA VAL A 286 -6.15 11.30 -24.41
C VAL A 286 -5.36 12.46 -23.83
N TYR A 287 -4.10 12.58 -24.25
CA TYR A 287 -3.18 13.57 -23.66
C TYR A 287 -2.27 14.26 -24.69
N TRP A 288 -2.83 14.59 -25.85
CA TRP A 288 -2.14 15.33 -26.91
C TRP A 288 -1.70 16.72 -26.46
N GLY A 289 -0.55 17.17 -26.98
CA GLY A 289 -0.06 18.53 -26.83
C GLY A 289 -0.99 19.56 -27.47
N GLY A 290 -0.85 20.83 -27.08
CA GLY A 290 -1.61 21.90 -27.72
C GLY A 290 -1.35 21.92 -29.23
N VAL A 291 -2.43 21.83 -30.02
CA VAL A 291 -2.46 21.74 -31.50
C VAL A 291 -2.22 20.33 -32.07
N GLU A 292 -2.01 19.31 -31.23
CA GLU A 292 -1.83 17.91 -31.65
C GLU A 292 -3.11 17.05 -31.47
N PRO A 293 -3.27 15.95 -32.24
CA PRO A 293 -2.41 15.51 -33.35
C PRO A 293 -2.69 16.35 -34.60
N ASN A 294 -1.64 16.89 -35.22
CA ASN A 294 -1.79 17.83 -36.33
C ASN A 294 -1.70 17.16 -37.73
N GLY A 295 -1.18 15.94 -37.82
CA GLY A 295 -1.05 15.11 -39.03
C GLY A 295 -0.13 15.69 -40.11
N GLY A 296 0.64 16.72 -39.80
CA GLY A 296 1.38 17.55 -40.75
C GLY A 296 2.60 16.85 -41.33
N GLY A 297 2.49 16.35 -42.57
CA GLY A 297 3.62 15.74 -43.27
C GLY A 297 3.76 14.23 -43.03
N GLY A 298 2.65 13.53 -42.81
CA GLY A 298 2.61 12.07 -42.60
C GLY A 298 2.99 11.68 -41.17
N GLU A 299 2.51 12.45 -40.20
CA GLU A 299 2.76 12.25 -38.78
C GLU A 299 1.78 11.23 -38.20
N ASN A 300 2.19 9.96 -38.22
CA ASN A 300 1.32 8.82 -37.95
C ASN A 300 1.66 8.08 -36.63
N HIS A 301 2.63 8.59 -35.87
CA HIS A 301 3.26 7.87 -34.77
C HIS A 301 3.45 8.74 -33.54
N GLY A 302 3.03 8.25 -32.37
CA GLY A 302 3.11 8.99 -31.11
C GLY A 302 4.52 9.09 -30.53
N GLU A 303 4.86 10.26 -30.00
CA GLU A 303 6.01 10.53 -29.14
C GLU A 303 5.55 11.10 -27.79
N MET A 304 6.25 10.71 -26.72
CA MET A 304 6.17 11.34 -25.40
C MET A 304 7.06 12.58 -25.33
N ARG A 305 6.48 13.74 -24.97
CA ARG A 305 7.20 15.01 -24.81
C ARG A 305 7.67 15.22 -23.37
N SER A 306 8.57 16.18 -23.17
CA SER A 306 9.09 16.57 -21.86
C SER A 306 8.05 17.25 -20.94
N ASP A 307 6.90 17.67 -21.47
CA ASP A 307 5.80 18.31 -20.73
C ASP A 307 4.67 17.33 -20.39
N THR A 308 4.93 16.01 -20.40
CA THR A 308 3.98 14.88 -20.21
C THR A 308 2.96 14.68 -21.34
N MET A 309 2.84 15.61 -22.28
CA MET A 309 1.89 15.54 -23.39
C MET A 309 2.44 14.74 -24.58
N TRP A 310 1.56 14.30 -25.47
CA TRP A 310 1.91 13.51 -26.65
C TRP A 310 2.05 14.39 -27.89
N ASN A 311 2.93 13.99 -28.80
CA ASN A 311 3.09 14.55 -30.14
C ASN A 311 2.86 13.46 -31.18
N ASP A 312 2.28 13.76 -32.33
CA ASP A 312 2.40 12.90 -33.50
C ASP A 312 3.65 13.27 -34.29
N LEU A 313 4.30 12.28 -34.90
CA LEU A 313 5.53 12.43 -35.66
C LEU A 313 5.54 11.55 -36.90
N ASN A 314 6.35 11.93 -37.88
CA ASN A 314 6.64 11.09 -39.03
C ASN A 314 7.66 10.02 -38.61
N GLY A 315 7.14 8.98 -37.97
CA GLY A 315 7.89 7.84 -37.45
C GLY A 315 8.65 7.03 -38.51
N LEU A 316 8.49 7.31 -39.80
CA LEU A 316 9.25 6.69 -40.89
C LEU A 316 10.56 7.42 -41.21
N THR A 317 10.60 8.73 -40.99
CA THR A 317 11.75 9.59 -41.35
C THR A 317 12.48 10.14 -40.13
N GLN A 318 11.80 10.26 -39.00
CA GLN A 318 12.37 10.73 -37.74
C GLN A 318 12.82 9.55 -36.86
N SER A 319 13.82 9.80 -36.02
CA SER A 319 14.34 8.80 -35.09
C SER A 319 14.21 9.28 -33.65
N ARG A 320 13.80 8.36 -32.77
CA ARG A 320 13.72 8.51 -31.30
C ARG A 320 14.09 7.19 -30.64
N THR A 321 14.36 7.21 -29.35
CA THR A 321 14.29 5.99 -28.54
C THR A 321 12.87 5.43 -28.57
N ALA A 322 12.70 4.14 -28.39
CA ALA A 322 11.39 3.51 -28.24
C ALA A 322 11.21 3.08 -26.79
N VAL A 323 10.04 3.38 -26.22
CA VAL A 323 9.67 2.93 -24.89
C VAL A 323 8.96 1.59 -25.01
N ILE A 324 9.58 0.58 -24.42
CA ILE A 324 9.12 -0.80 -24.43
C ILE A 324 8.45 -1.08 -23.10
N GLU A 325 7.26 -1.67 -23.14
CA GLU A 325 6.50 -2.16 -21.98
C GLU A 325 6.53 -3.68 -21.97
N TYR A 326 6.74 -4.26 -20.80
CA TYR A 326 6.62 -5.69 -20.54
C TYR A 326 5.48 -5.89 -19.54
N GLU A 327 4.36 -6.40 -20.03
CA GLU A 327 3.18 -6.75 -19.22
C GLU A 327 3.45 -8.04 -18.43
N THR A 328 4.40 -8.02 -17.49
CA THR A 328 4.88 -9.18 -16.70
C THR A 328 3.86 -9.73 -15.70
N GLY A 329 2.57 -9.45 -15.93
CA GLY A 329 1.53 -9.46 -14.93
C GLY A 329 1.55 -8.15 -14.16
N ARG A 330 0.36 -7.56 -13.98
CA ARG A 330 0.11 -6.58 -12.92
C ARG A 330 0.62 -7.22 -11.63
N LEU A 331 1.48 -6.53 -10.87
CA LEU A 331 1.68 -6.93 -9.48
C LEU A 331 0.27 -7.12 -8.93
N VAL A 332 -0.07 -8.31 -8.42
CA VAL A 332 -1.21 -8.36 -7.51
C VAL A 332 -0.69 -7.65 -6.29
N ALA A 333 -0.76 -6.32 -6.34
CA ALA A 333 -0.25 -5.47 -5.31
C ALA A 333 -1.00 -5.92 -4.06
N SER A 334 -0.23 -6.36 -3.06
CA SER A 334 -0.78 -6.78 -1.79
C SER A 334 -1.39 -5.55 -1.14
N ASN A 335 -2.64 -5.26 -1.52
CA ASN A 335 -3.34 -4.01 -1.27
C ASN A 335 -4.49 -4.21 -0.29
N ILE A 336 -4.81 -5.47 0.01
CA ILE A 336 -5.79 -5.83 1.02
C ILE A 336 -5.05 -5.94 2.34
N ARG A 337 -5.34 -5.04 3.27
CA ARG A 337 -4.80 -5.16 4.62
C ARG A 337 -5.69 -6.10 5.40
N VAL A 338 -5.06 -7.08 6.05
CA VAL A 338 -5.73 -8.04 6.91
C VAL A 338 -5.15 -7.87 8.30
N ARG A 339 -6.02 -7.60 9.28
CA ARG A 339 -5.67 -7.54 10.69
C ARG A 339 -6.32 -8.71 11.41
N THR A 340 -5.55 -9.41 12.23
CA THR A 340 -6.07 -10.47 13.10
C THR A 340 -5.84 -10.10 14.57
N VAL A 341 -6.81 -10.40 15.43
CA VAL A 341 -6.72 -10.19 16.88
C VAL A 341 -7.17 -11.47 17.58
N ASN A 342 -6.29 -12.06 18.38
CA ASN A 342 -6.60 -13.23 19.20
C ASN A 342 -7.19 -12.81 20.56
N GLY A 343 -8.16 -13.58 21.02
CA GLY A 343 -8.73 -13.50 22.37
C GLY A 343 -8.42 -14.75 23.19
N THR A 344 -8.88 -14.76 24.45
CA THR A 344 -8.92 -15.99 25.25
C THR A 344 -10.12 -16.88 24.90
N SER A 345 -11.14 -16.29 24.28
CA SER A 345 -12.37 -16.91 23.83
C SER A 345 -13.00 -16.03 22.76
N MET A 346 -13.72 -16.62 21.82
CA MET A 346 -14.46 -15.88 20.79
C MET A 346 -15.97 -16.16 20.89
N GLY A 347 -16.77 -15.11 20.72
CA GLY A 347 -18.22 -15.22 20.72
C GLY A 347 -18.77 -15.63 19.34
N THR A 348 -20.05 -16.00 19.31
CA THR A 348 -20.77 -16.49 18.11
C THR A 348 -21.60 -15.42 17.41
N ASP A 349 -21.38 -14.15 17.74
CA ASP A 349 -22.05 -13.00 17.11
C ASP A 349 -21.05 -11.95 16.56
N ILE A 350 -21.53 -11.13 15.62
CA ILE A 350 -20.74 -10.02 15.06
C ILE A 350 -20.30 -9.02 16.13
N ALA A 351 -21.08 -8.87 17.20
CA ALA A 351 -20.73 -8.00 18.31
C ALA A 351 -19.44 -8.49 19.01
N ALA A 352 -19.21 -9.80 19.11
CA ALA A 352 -17.96 -10.36 19.63
C ALA A 352 -16.75 -10.01 18.75
N ILE A 353 -16.90 -10.04 17.42
CA ILE A 353 -15.86 -9.57 16.47
C ILE A 353 -15.52 -8.11 16.77
N GLN A 354 -16.53 -7.26 16.85
CA GLN A 354 -16.33 -5.84 17.10
C GLN A 354 -15.70 -5.59 18.47
N ASN A 355 -16.20 -6.23 19.53
CA ASN A 355 -15.66 -6.07 20.88
C ASN A 355 -14.18 -6.45 20.97
N LEU A 356 -13.76 -7.54 20.32
CA LEU A 356 -12.36 -7.95 20.30
C LEU A 356 -11.52 -6.99 19.42
N MET A 357 -11.99 -6.69 18.21
CA MET A 357 -11.31 -5.78 17.27
C MET A 357 -11.18 -4.35 17.78
N ASN A 358 -12.12 -3.90 18.60
CA ASN A 358 -12.19 -2.54 19.19
C ASN A 358 -11.64 -2.48 20.62
N GLY A 359 -11.30 -3.63 21.22
CA GLY A 359 -10.52 -3.66 22.47
C GLY A 359 -11.37 -3.57 23.72
N LYS A 360 -12.67 -3.79 23.57
CA LYS A 360 -13.62 -3.98 24.68
C LYS A 360 -13.45 -5.33 25.35
N SER A 361 -12.87 -6.31 24.64
CA SER A 361 -12.51 -7.63 25.18
C SER A 361 -11.00 -7.80 25.31
N ALA A 362 -10.57 -8.66 26.23
CA ALA A 362 -9.16 -8.96 26.45
C ALA A 362 -8.52 -9.55 25.19
N ARG A 363 -7.41 -8.96 24.76
CA ARG A 363 -6.62 -9.38 23.60
C ARG A 363 -5.35 -10.10 24.06
N THR A 364 -5.00 -11.20 23.41
CA THR A 364 -3.77 -11.95 23.68
C THR A 364 -2.68 -11.65 22.66
N ARG A 365 -3.08 -11.39 21.40
CA ARG A 365 -2.18 -11.10 20.28
C ARG A 365 -2.90 -10.28 19.22
N ALA A 366 -2.17 -9.46 18.47
CA ALA A 366 -2.69 -8.78 17.29
C ALA A 366 -1.60 -8.67 16.22
N ASP A 367 -1.93 -9.06 15.00
CA ASP A 367 -1.02 -9.10 13.86
C ASP A 367 -1.68 -8.49 12.63
N SER A 368 -0.89 -8.11 11.64
CA SER A 368 -1.40 -7.59 10.38
C SER A 368 -0.50 -7.97 9.22
N GLY A 369 -1.10 -8.20 8.06
CA GLY A 369 -0.42 -8.49 6.81
C GLY A 369 -1.08 -7.81 5.64
N MET A 370 -0.36 -7.77 4.51
CA MET A 370 -0.87 -7.27 3.23
C MET A 370 -1.01 -8.44 2.27
N TYR A 371 -2.16 -8.53 1.61
CA TYR A 371 -2.54 -9.66 0.76
C TYR A 371 -3.01 -9.20 -0.61
N ALA A 372 -2.67 -10.04 -1.59
CA ALA A 372 -3.05 -9.89 -3.00
C ALA A 372 -4.55 -10.12 -3.22
N ALA A 373 -5.12 -11.08 -2.48
CA ALA A 373 -6.53 -11.40 -2.46
C ALA A 373 -6.93 -11.88 -1.06
N VAL A 374 -8.21 -11.79 -0.71
CA VAL A 374 -8.71 -12.50 0.47
C VAL A 374 -8.93 -13.96 0.08
N ASN A 375 -7.87 -14.74 0.21
CA ASN A 375 -7.88 -16.20 0.12
C ASN A 375 -6.99 -16.71 1.25
N LEU A 376 -7.59 -16.90 2.43
CA LEU A 376 -6.89 -17.19 3.68
C LEU A 376 -7.34 -18.51 4.25
N GLY A 377 -6.42 -19.23 4.89
CA GLY A 377 -6.72 -20.47 5.60
C GLY A 377 -5.62 -20.83 6.58
N ASP A 378 -5.99 -21.62 7.59
CA ASP A 378 -5.05 -22.21 8.54
C ASP A 378 -4.37 -23.45 7.87
N PRO A 379 -3.04 -23.46 7.67
CA PRO A 379 -2.33 -24.59 7.09
C PRO A 379 -2.34 -25.86 7.95
N ASN A 380 -2.58 -25.73 9.26
CA ASN A 380 -2.61 -26.82 10.23
C ASN A 380 -3.97 -27.50 10.28
N ASN A 381 -5.05 -26.80 9.92
CA ASN A 381 -6.39 -27.37 9.80
C ASN A 381 -7.25 -26.62 8.76
N PRO A 382 -6.96 -26.76 7.45
CA PRO A 382 -7.71 -26.04 6.43
C PRO A 382 -9.12 -26.61 6.26
N ASP A 383 -10.12 -25.73 6.22
CA ASP A 383 -11.50 -26.13 5.92
C ASP A 383 -11.95 -25.64 4.52
N GLY A 384 -12.58 -26.56 3.78
CA GLY A 384 -13.29 -26.34 2.51
C GLY A 384 -12.84 -25.20 1.57
N GLU A 385 -11.64 -25.26 0.98
CA GLU A 385 -11.21 -24.30 -0.06
C GLU A 385 -12.12 -24.31 -1.30
N ARG A 386 -12.57 -23.13 -1.71
CA ARG A 386 -13.23 -22.95 -3.02
C ARG A 386 -12.25 -22.41 -4.06
N PHE A 387 -11.26 -21.63 -3.66
CA PHE A 387 -10.15 -21.20 -4.51
C PHE A 387 -8.82 -21.76 -3.99
N ALA A 388 -8.12 -22.51 -4.83
CA ALA A 388 -6.84 -23.11 -4.45
C ALA A 388 -5.76 -22.05 -4.16
N GLY A 389 -4.82 -22.39 -3.27
CA GLY A 389 -3.61 -21.60 -3.05
C GLY A 389 -3.78 -20.44 -2.06
N TYR A 390 -4.50 -20.70 -0.98
CA TYR A 390 -4.66 -19.75 0.13
C TYR A 390 -3.32 -19.36 0.78
N ALA A 391 -3.31 -18.21 1.42
CA ALA A 391 -2.23 -17.73 2.27
C ALA A 391 -2.58 -17.95 3.76
N PRO A 392 -1.59 -18.13 4.64
CA PRO A 392 -1.84 -18.21 6.08
C PRO A 392 -2.41 -16.88 6.61
N PHE A 393 -3.23 -16.96 7.67
CA PHE A 393 -3.67 -15.78 8.40
C PHE A 393 -2.48 -15.02 9.02
N PRO A 394 -2.60 -13.70 9.27
CA PRO A 394 -1.50 -12.92 9.88
C PRO A 394 -0.99 -13.45 11.22
N ASN A 395 -1.85 -14.11 11.98
CA ASN A 395 -1.55 -14.67 13.30
C ASN A 395 -1.17 -16.16 13.24
N ASP A 396 -1.00 -16.74 12.06
CA ASP A 396 -0.70 -18.16 11.89
C ASP A 396 0.57 -18.56 12.66
N ASN A 397 0.50 -19.71 13.32
CA ASN A 397 1.64 -20.43 13.85
C ASN A 397 1.67 -21.80 13.15
N PRO A 398 2.72 -22.10 12.37
CA PRO A 398 2.76 -23.27 11.50
C PRO A 398 2.76 -24.63 12.24
N LEU A 399 2.71 -24.63 13.58
CA LEU A 399 2.71 -25.81 14.43
C LEU A 399 1.43 -25.98 15.24
N VAL A 400 0.50 -25.03 15.19
CA VAL A 400 -0.67 -24.97 16.07
C VAL A 400 -1.89 -24.63 15.24
N ASP A 401 -3.02 -25.24 15.60
CA ASP A 401 -4.33 -24.90 15.05
C ASP A 401 -4.87 -23.68 15.82
N GLU A 402 -4.92 -22.52 15.16
CA GLU A 402 -5.32 -21.27 15.79
C GLU A 402 -6.83 -21.20 15.94
N ASN A 403 -7.29 -20.92 17.16
CA ASN A 403 -8.70 -20.71 17.44
C ASN A 403 -8.90 -19.42 18.24
N ASN A 404 -10.15 -18.95 18.32
CA ASN A 404 -10.55 -17.78 19.11
C ASN A 404 -9.89 -16.46 18.65
N PHE A 405 -10.01 -16.15 17.36
CA PHE A 405 -9.52 -14.90 16.80
C PHE A 405 -10.55 -14.20 15.91
N ALA A 406 -10.37 -12.89 15.75
CA ALA A 406 -11.15 -12.06 14.85
C ALA A 406 -10.27 -11.51 13.74
N VAL A 407 -10.78 -11.49 12.51
CA VAL A 407 -10.11 -10.92 11.34
C VAL A 407 -10.92 -9.71 10.83
N LYS A 408 -10.23 -8.66 10.40
CA LYS A 408 -10.76 -7.59 9.56
C LYS A 408 -9.85 -7.43 8.35
N ALA A 409 -10.33 -7.86 7.19
CA ALA A 409 -9.74 -7.62 5.88
C ALA A 409 -10.40 -6.40 5.24
N TYR A 410 -9.63 -5.46 4.71
CA TYR A 410 -10.17 -4.23 4.17
C TYR A 410 -9.32 -3.66 3.03
N ALA A 411 -10.01 -3.06 2.07
CA ALA A 411 -9.44 -2.49 0.86
C ALA A 411 -10.42 -1.54 0.17
N THR A 412 -9.95 -0.83 -0.83
CA THR A 412 -10.82 -0.18 -1.83
C THR A 412 -10.87 -1.06 -3.07
N ILE A 413 -12.06 -1.47 -3.48
CA ILE A 413 -12.26 -2.16 -4.77
C ILE A 413 -12.49 -1.15 -5.89
N VAL A 414 -12.06 -1.51 -7.10
CA VAL A 414 -12.36 -0.76 -8.33
C VAL A 414 -13.47 -1.47 -9.08
N VAL A 415 -14.64 -0.84 -9.10
CA VAL A 415 -15.82 -1.31 -9.84
C VAL A 415 -15.77 -0.68 -11.25
N PRO A 416 -15.62 -1.49 -12.32
CA PRO A 416 -15.36 -0.97 -13.66
C PRO A 416 -16.61 -0.38 -14.35
N ALA A 417 -17.81 -0.77 -13.93
CA ALA A 417 -19.06 -0.29 -14.49
C ALA A 417 -20.16 -0.26 -13.41
N ALA A 418 -21.11 0.65 -13.55
CA ALA A 418 -22.31 0.64 -12.72
C ALA A 418 -23.12 -0.65 -12.91
N GLY A 419 -23.84 -1.07 -11.88
CA GLY A 419 -24.73 -2.22 -11.93
C GLY A 419 -24.59 -3.15 -10.74
N ASP A 420 -25.22 -4.31 -10.85
CA ASP A 420 -25.21 -5.34 -9.82
C ASP A 420 -23.91 -6.14 -9.86
N TYR A 421 -23.37 -6.42 -8.68
CA TYR A 421 -22.27 -7.36 -8.47
C TYR A 421 -22.65 -8.26 -7.30
N THR A 422 -22.52 -9.58 -7.48
CA THR A 422 -22.71 -10.54 -6.40
C THR A 422 -21.37 -10.85 -5.77
N PHE A 423 -21.28 -10.66 -4.46
CA PHE A 423 -20.17 -11.09 -3.62
C PHE A 423 -20.51 -12.42 -2.98
N GLY A 424 -19.52 -13.29 -2.90
CA GLY A 424 -19.55 -14.50 -2.10
C GLY A 424 -18.45 -14.51 -1.06
N ILE A 425 -18.77 -15.11 0.08
CA ILE A 425 -17.86 -15.31 1.19
C ILE A 425 -17.77 -16.81 1.42
N SER A 426 -16.56 -17.38 1.40
CA SER A 426 -16.34 -18.74 1.92
C SER A 426 -15.71 -18.60 3.29
N HIS A 427 -16.36 -19.17 4.29
CA HIS A 427 -15.90 -19.23 5.65
C HIS A 427 -16.65 -20.35 6.37
N ASP A 428 -16.14 -20.74 7.52
CA ASP A 428 -16.68 -21.82 8.34
C ASP A 428 -17.53 -21.32 9.52
N ASP A 429 -17.09 -20.24 10.15
CA ASP A 429 -17.72 -19.71 11.36
C ASP A 429 -18.60 -18.49 11.05
N GLN A 430 -18.21 -17.28 11.43
CA GLN A 430 -19.06 -16.11 11.29
C GLN A 430 -18.38 -14.98 10.54
N ALA A 431 -19.10 -14.36 9.61
CA ALA A 431 -18.56 -13.25 8.84
C ALA A 431 -19.57 -12.11 8.62
N GLN A 432 -19.02 -10.91 8.43
CA GLN A 432 -19.76 -9.74 7.97
C GLN A 432 -19.00 -9.05 6.84
N LEU A 433 -19.67 -8.83 5.72
CA LEU A 433 -19.21 -7.96 4.65
C LEU A 433 -19.94 -6.63 4.72
N VAL A 434 -19.17 -5.54 4.77
CA VAL A 434 -19.67 -4.18 4.62
C VAL A 434 -19.08 -3.58 3.35
N VAL A 435 -19.95 -3.06 2.48
CA VAL A 435 -19.56 -2.40 1.22
C VAL A 435 -20.10 -0.97 1.23
N ASP A 436 -19.20 0.00 1.11
CA ASP A 436 -19.60 1.39 0.84
C ASP A 436 -20.26 1.46 -0.54
N ARG A 437 -21.34 2.23 -0.65
CA ARG A 437 -22.08 2.45 -1.90
C ARG A 437 -22.13 3.92 -2.29
N GLY A 438 -21.11 4.68 -1.92
CA GLY A 438 -21.03 6.12 -2.17
C GLY A 438 -22.17 6.88 -1.48
N ASP A 439 -23.11 7.39 -2.28
CA ASP A 439 -24.25 8.20 -1.83
C ASP A 439 -25.45 7.38 -1.34
N GLN A 440 -25.35 6.05 -1.36
CA GLN A 440 -26.36 5.15 -0.82
C GLN A 440 -25.96 4.66 0.58
N PRO A 441 -26.94 4.23 1.41
CA PRO A 441 -26.64 3.52 2.64
C PRO A 441 -25.70 2.34 2.40
N GLY A 442 -24.69 2.18 3.25
CA GLY A 442 -23.75 1.07 3.20
C GLY A 442 -24.48 -0.27 3.16
N HIS A 443 -23.97 -1.20 2.36
CA HIS A 443 -24.52 -2.55 2.29
C HIS A 443 -23.87 -3.43 3.34
N VAL A 444 -24.66 -3.94 4.27
CA VAL A 444 -24.20 -4.82 5.36
C VAL A 444 -24.80 -6.21 5.16
N TYR A 445 -23.94 -7.21 5.06
CA TYR A 445 -24.33 -8.61 4.95
C TYR A 445 -23.62 -9.45 6.01
N THR A 446 -24.40 -10.16 6.82
CA THR A 446 -23.89 -11.03 7.89
C THR A 446 -24.28 -12.47 7.60
N THR A 447 -23.37 -13.39 7.86
CA THR A 447 -23.54 -14.83 7.64
C THR A 447 -22.85 -15.64 8.74
N ALA A 448 -23.31 -16.88 8.94
CA ALA A 448 -22.78 -17.81 9.94
C ALA A 448 -22.89 -19.28 9.49
N GLY A 449 -21.93 -20.10 9.93
CA GLY A 449 -21.84 -21.53 9.69
C GLY A 449 -21.35 -21.92 8.29
N GLN A 450 -20.82 -23.14 8.18
CA GLN A 450 -20.24 -23.67 6.94
C GLN A 450 -21.25 -24.01 5.84
N THR A 451 -22.53 -24.20 6.19
CA THR A 451 -23.50 -24.78 5.25
C THR A 451 -24.23 -23.71 4.45
N GLY A 452 -24.05 -23.72 3.13
CA GLY A 452 -24.81 -22.90 2.19
C GLY A 452 -23.93 -22.01 1.33
N GLU A 453 -24.54 -21.36 0.35
CA GLU A 453 -23.87 -20.32 -0.45
C GLU A 453 -24.11 -18.95 0.20
N HIS A 454 -23.04 -18.34 0.70
CA HIS A 454 -23.13 -17.04 1.37
C HIS A 454 -22.98 -15.90 0.36
N PHE A 455 -24.06 -15.61 -0.35
CA PHE A 455 -24.09 -14.58 -1.40
C PHE A 455 -24.86 -13.34 -1.01
N THR A 456 -24.35 -12.19 -1.46
CA THR A 456 -25.06 -10.93 -1.39
C THR A 456 -24.86 -10.13 -2.66
N THR A 457 -25.91 -9.48 -3.15
CA THR A 457 -25.82 -8.65 -4.36
C THR A 457 -25.83 -7.19 -3.98
N VAL A 458 -24.84 -6.46 -4.47
CA VAL A 458 -24.63 -5.04 -4.24
C VAL A 458 -24.83 -4.32 -5.57
N ASN A 459 -25.70 -3.33 -5.59
CA ASN A 459 -25.85 -2.42 -6.72
C ASN A 459 -24.91 -1.23 -6.55
N PHE A 460 -24.00 -1.02 -7.51
CA PHE A 460 -23.13 0.15 -7.55
C PHE A 460 -23.71 1.20 -8.51
N PRO A 461 -23.90 2.45 -8.07
CA PRO A 461 -24.54 3.49 -8.88
C PRO A 461 -23.67 3.98 -10.04
N ALA A 462 -22.35 3.82 -9.95
CA ALA A 462 -21.38 4.27 -10.94
C ALA A 462 -20.18 3.31 -10.99
N ALA A 463 -19.39 3.41 -12.06
CA ALA A 463 -18.02 2.93 -12.00
C ALA A 463 -17.23 3.79 -11.00
N GLY A 464 -16.31 3.18 -10.25
CA GLY A 464 -15.56 3.94 -9.25
C GLY A 464 -14.87 3.07 -8.20
N ARG A 465 -14.40 3.77 -7.17
CA ARG A 465 -13.66 3.20 -6.05
C ARG A 465 -14.54 3.14 -4.81
N TYR A 466 -14.70 1.96 -4.24
CA TYR A 466 -15.59 1.68 -3.11
C TYR A 466 -14.85 0.91 -2.02
N ASN A 467 -15.03 1.29 -0.76
CA ASN A 467 -14.42 0.58 0.36
C ASN A 467 -15.19 -0.70 0.69
N VAL A 468 -14.44 -1.76 0.96
CA VAL A 468 -14.97 -3.04 1.44
C VAL A 468 -14.28 -3.43 2.74
N TYR A 469 -15.07 -3.94 3.68
CA TYR A 469 -14.62 -4.43 4.97
C TYR A 469 -15.22 -5.82 5.15
N LEU A 470 -14.37 -6.83 5.24
CA LEU A 470 -14.75 -8.20 5.55
C LEU A 470 -14.24 -8.54 6.94
N SER A 471 -15.17 -8.89 7.81
CA SER A 471 -14.91 -9.31 9.18
C SER A 471 -15.21 -10.79 9.32
N PHE A 472 -14.40 -11.50 10.09
CA PHE A 472 -14.53 -12.93 10.34
C PHE A 472 -14.18 -13.26 11.80
N ALA A 473 -14.88 -14.22 12.40
CA ALA A 473 -14.54 -14.83 13.67
C ALA A 473 -14.17 -16.28 13.44
N GLU A 474 -13.00 -16.69 13.94
CA GLU A 474 -12.68 -18.08 14.17
C GLU A 474 -12.91 -18.41 15.65
N ILE A 475 -13.77 -19.37 15.92
CA ILE A 475 -14.21 -19.76 17.26
C ILE A 475 -13.56 -21.08 17.65
N GLY A 476 -13.55 -22.05 16.74
CA GLY A 476 -13.23 -23.44 17.02
C GLY A 476 -13.36 -24.32 15.78
N GLY A 477 -12.29 -24.93 15.30
CA GLY A 477 -12.37 -25.85 14.16
C GLY A 477 -11.20 -25.68 13.21
N GLY A 478 -11.45 -25.94 11.92
CA GLY A 478 -10.57 -25.39 10.89
C GLY A 478 -10.93 -23.93 10.64
N ALA A 479 -10.03 -23.18 10.01
CA ALA A 479 -10.24 -21.77 9.70
C ALA A 479 -10.02 -21.48 8.21
N GLN A 480 -11.00 -20.84 7.57
CA GLN A 480 -10.96 -20.38 6.18
C GLN A 480 -11.65 -19.02 6.01
N LEU A 481 -11.07 -18.15 5.16
CA LEU A 481 -11.73 -16.93 4.73
C LEU A 481 -11.42 -16.57 3.27
N GLU A 482 -12.44 -16.53 2.43
CA GLU A 482 -12.35 -16.10 1.05
C GLU A 482 -13.37 -15.00 0.72
N LEU A 483 -12.96 -14.02 -0.11
CA LEU A 483 -13.87 -13.03 -0.71
C LEU A 483 -13.75 -13.06 -2.22
N TYR A 484 -14.87 -13.28 -2.89
CA TYR A 484 -14.93 -13.35 -4.35
C TYR A 484 -16.18 -12.63 -4.88
N ALA A 485 -16.12 -12.21 -6.14
CA ALA A 485 -17.21 -11.45 -6.76
C ALA A 485 -17.40 -11.83 -8.23
N ALA A 486 -18.62 -11.61 -8.72
CA ALA A 486 -18.97 -11.68 -10.12
C ALA A 486 -19.88 -10.50 -10.50
N SER A 487 -19.79 -10.04 -11.74
CA SER A 487 -20.73 -9.05 -12.27
C SER A 487 -22.11 -9.66 -12.49
N GLY A 488 -23.15 -8.87 -12.25
CA GLY A 488 -24.56 -9.25 -12.34
C GLY A 488 -25.10 -9.88 -11.06
N ALA A 489 -26.43 -9.94 -10.95
CA ALA A 489 -27.10 -10.66 -9.88
C ALA A 489 -27.03 -12.18 -10.12
N LYS A 490 -26.36 -12.89 -9.21
CA LYS A 490 -26.16 -14.34 -9.24
C LYS A 490 -26.98 -15.02 -8.14
N THR A 491 -27.45 -16.23 -8.41
CA THR A 491 -28.22 -17.07 -7.47
C THR A 491 -27.52 -18.38 -7.14
N GLY A 492 -26.30 -18.56 -7.63
CA GLY A 492 -25.52 -19.79 -7.51
C GLY A 492 -24.09 -19.56 -7.97
N TYR A 493 -23.15 -20.34 -7.44
CA TYR A 493 -21.76 -20.29 -7.89
C TYR A 493 -21.61 -20.75 -9.35
N ASP A 494 -20.80 -20.04 -10.11
CA ASP A 494 -20.41 -20.38 -11.48
C ASP A 494 -18.96 -19.91 -11.76
N SER A 495 -18.45 -20.18 -12.97
CA SER A 495 -17.07 -19.84 -13.34
C SER A 495 -16.81 -18.33 -13.54
N SER A 496 -17.82 -17.48 -13.40
CA SER A 496 -17.65 -16.01 -13.51
C SER A 496 -17.23 -15.36 -12.19
N PHE A 497 -17.28 -16.10 -11.08
CA PHE A 497 -16.75 -15.64 -9.81
C PHE A 497 -15.24 -15.73 -9.77
N GLN A 498 -14.61 -14.65 -9.30
CA GLN A 498 -13.17 -14.53 -9.13
C GLN A 498 -12.86 -13.87 -7.79
N LEU A 499 -11.71 -14.22 -7.20
CA LEU A 499 -11.25 -13.62 -5.95
C LEU A 499 -11.14 -12.09 -6.07
N VAL A 500 -11.61 -11.37 -5.05
CA VAL A 500 -11.40 -9.92 -4.97
C VAL A 500 -9.91 -9.67 -4.73
N GLY A 501 -9.32 -8.84 -5.57
CA GLY A 501 -7.88 -8.56 -5.62
C GLY A 501 -7.14 -9.34 -6.72
N ASP A 502 -7.65 -10.51 -7.13
CA ASP A 502 -7.02 -11.35 -8.17
C ASP A 502 -7.34 -10.87 -9.59
N THR A 503 -6.73 -9.74 -9.95
CA THR A 503 -6.89 -9.15 -11.28
C THR A 503 -6.30 -10.00 -12.41
N VAL A 504 -5.39 -10.94 -12.11
CA VAL A 504 -4.79 -11.83 -13.10
C VAL A 504 -5.84 -12.77 -13.66
N ASN A 505 -6.74 -13.27 -12.80
CA ASN A 505 -7.83 -14.15 -13.19
C ASN A 505 -9.15 -13.40 -13.47
N GLY A 506 -9.13 -12.07 -13.53
CA GLY A 506 -10.28 -11.23 -13.87
C GLY A 506 -11.16 -10.81 -12.68
N GLY A 507 -10.67 -10.97 -11.46
CA GLY A 507 -11.31 -10.45 -10.25
C GLY A 507 -11.30 -8.92 -10.16
N LEU A 508 -12.18 -8.39 -9.31
CA LEU A 508 -12.21 -6.95 -9.02
C LEU A 508 -10.87 -6.50 -8.45
N ALA A 509 -10.29 -5.43 -8.99
CA ALA A 509 -9.04 -4.91 -8.49
C ALA A 509 -9.22 -4.37 -7.06
N ALA A 510 -8.23 -4.63 -6.21
CA ALA A 510 -8.15 -4.07 -4.86
C ALA A 510 -6.98 -3.08 -4.78
N ASP A 511 -7.21 -1.99 -4.08
CA ASP A 511 -6.26 -0.96 -3.73
C ASP A 511 -6.22 -0.76 -2.21
N VAL A 512 -5.14 -0.15 -1.72
CA VAL A 512 -5.04 0.26 -0.32
C VAL A 512 -6.27 1.11 0.02
N LEU A 513 -6.84 0.86 1.19
CA LEU A 513 -8.06 1.51 1.66
C LEU A 513 -7.96 3.04 1.50
N ARG A 514 -8.94 3.63 0.81
CA ARG A 514 -9.18 5.08 0.81
C ARG A 514 -9.63 5.48 2.19
N ASP A 515 -8.88 6.38 2.81
CA ASP A 515 -9.11 6.75 4.19
C ASP A 515 -8.83 8.23 4.44
N ILE A 516 -9.56 8.84 5.38
CA ILE A 516 -9.29 10.20 5.84
C ILE A 516 -8.41 10.14 7.08
N HIS A 517 -7.61 11.17 7.31
CA HIS A 517 -6.73 11.21 8.48
C HIS A 517 -6.70 12.59 9.11
N VAL A 518 -6.31 12.64 10.37
CA VAL A 518 -6.01 13.88 11.06
C VAL A 518 -4.50 14.09 11.06
N ARG A 519 -4.04 15.19 10.45
CA ARG A 519 -2.61 15.44 10.24
C ARG A 519 -1.83 15.63 11.55
N GLU A 520 -2.48 16.26 12.53
CA GLU A 520 -1.92 16.65 13.83
C GLU A 520 -2.71 16.01 14.97
N ALA A 521 -2.30 16.23 16.22
CA ALA A 521 -3.03 15.71 17.38
C ALA A 521 -4.42 16.35 17.52
N PHE A 522 -5.34 15.64 18.17
CA PHE A 522 -6.59 16.21 18.65
C PHE A 522 -6.31 17.13 19.84
N HIS A 523 -6.68 18.39 19.72
CA HIS A 523 -6.57 19.37 20.80
C HIS A 523 -7.89 19.44 21.55
N THR A 524 -7.91 18.92 22.77
CA THR A 524 -9.11 18.90 23.61
C THR A 524 -8.95 19.87 24.77
N THR A 525 -9.91 20.77 24.93
CA THR A 525 -10.04 21.64 26.09
C THR A 525 -11.29 21.28 26.87
N VAL A 526 -11.14 21.04 28.17
CA VAL A 526 -12.24 20.87 29.12
C VAL A 526 -12.52 22.21 29.80
N TYR A 527 -13.77 22.64 29.79
CA TYR A 527 -14.27 23.84 30.47
C TYR A 527 -15.19 23.42 31.62
N LYS A 528 -14.87 23.81 32.85
CA LYS A 528 -15.74 23.56 34.02
C LYS A 528 -16.70 24.73 34.23
N SER A 529 -17.96 24.43 34.48
CA SER A 529 -19.02 25.43 34.69
C SER A 529 -19.39 25.58 36.16
N SER A 530 -19.80 26.79 36.55
CA SER A 530 -20.47 27.05 37.84
C SER A 530 -21.98 26.76 37.81
N THR A 531 -22.54 26.45 36.65
CA THR A 531 -23.98 26.17 36.45
C THR A 531 -24.20 24.95 35.57
N GLY A 532 -25.35 24.29 35.67
CA GLY A 532 -25.72 23.16 34.82
C GLY A 532 -25.65 23.44 33.32
N ILE A 533 -25.08 22.49 32.58
CA ILE A 533 -24.98 22.49 31.11
C ILE A 533 -25.97 21.47 30.57
N ASN A 534 -27.16 21.93 30.16
CA ASN A 534 -28.26 21.04 29.75
C ASN A 534 -28.50 21.02 28.23
N ASN A 535 -27.75 21.84 27.49
CA ASN A 535 -27.91 22.02 26.04
C ASN A 535 -26.67 22.68 25.43
N LEU A 536 -26.57 22.59 24.11
CA LEU A 536 -25.51 23.16 23.29
C LEU A 536 -25.40 24.67 23.41
N ALA A 537 -26.50 25.40 23.64
CA ALA A 537 -26.44 26.85 23.80
C ALA A 537 -25.71 27.24 25.11
N GLN A 538 -25.92 26.51 26.19
CA GLN A 538 -25.18 26.68 27.45
C GLN A 538 -23.72 26.23 27.29
N ALA A 539 -23.47 25.14 26.54
CA ALA A 539 -22.12 24.69 26.27
C ALA A 539 -21.32 25.71 25.45
N ASP A 540 -21.91 26.27 24.40
CA ASP A 540 -21.30 27.33 23.58
C ASP A 540 -21.03 28.60 24.40
N ALA A 541 -21.96 28.98 25.28
CA ALA A 541 -21.76 30.10 26.19
C ALA A 541 -20.59 29.87 27.15
N LEU A 542 -20.42 28.64 27.66
CA LEU A 542 -19.31 28.25 28.54
C LEU A 542 -17.96 28.31 27.80
N VAL A 543 -17.88 27.78 26.58
CA VAL A 543 -16.69 27.90 25.72
C VAL A 543 -16.38 29.38 25.41
N GLY A 544 -17.40 30.23 25.33
CA GLY A 544 -17.28 31.68 25.22
C GLY A 544 -16.88 32.41 26.52
N GLY A 545 -16.72 31.69 27.63
CA GLY A 545 -16.26 32.20 28.93
C GLY A 545 -17.37 32.53 29.94
N LEU A 546 -18.64 32.34 29.60
CA LEU A 546 -19.74 32.55 30.55
C LEU A 546 -19.76 31.43 31.60
N ASN A 547 -19.85 31.79 32.89
CA ASN A 547 -19.92 30.84 34.01
C ASN A 547 -18.71 29.89 34.17
N GLN A 548 -17.63 30.12 33.43
CA GLN A 548 -16.41 29.31 33.47
C GLN A 548 -15.65 29.46 34.80
N ILE A 549 -15.37 28.34 35.47
CA ILE A 549 -14.62 28.30 36.74
C ILE A 549 -13.29 27.58 36.65
N GLY A 550 -13.03 26.91 35.53
CA GLY A 550 -11.76 26.22 35.28
C GLY A 550 -11.62 25.80 33.83
N MET A 551 -10.37 25.54 33.43
CA MET A 551 -10.03 24.95 32.15
C MET A 551 -8.81 24.05 32.25
N ALA A 552 -8.77 23.03 31.41
CA ALA A 552 -7.61 22.18 31.21
C ALA A 552 -7.51 21.77 29.74
N ASP A 553 -6.29 21.69 29.22
CA ASP A 553 -6.00 21.36 27.83
C ASP A 553 -5.19 20.07 27.73
N GLY A 554 -5.38 19.31 26.65
CA GLY A 554 -4.61 18.12 26.33
C GLY A 554 -4.53 17.86 24.83
N THR A 555 -3.51 17.10 24.42
CA THR A 555 -3.33 16.64 23.04
C THR A 555 -3.41 15.13 22.99
N PHE A 556 -4.24 14.60 22.12
CA PHE A 556 -4.54 13.17 22.05
C PHE A 556 -4.37 12.64 20.63
N ARG A 557 -4.10 11.34 20.54
CA ARG A 557 -4.08 10.64 19.26
C ARG A 557 -5.47 10.45 18.66
N GLN A 558 -6.48 10.44 19.50
CA GLN A 558 -7.87 10.15 19.15
C GLN A 558 -8.78 10.82 20.18
N ALA A 559 -10.01 11.14 19.80
CA ALA A 559 -11.05 11.46 20.76
C ALA A 559 -11.72 10.15 21.18
N ASN A 560 -11.17 9.53 22.23
CA ASN A 560 -11.77 8.41 22.93
C ASN A 560 -11.57 8.65 24.43
N PHE A 561 -12.57 9.25 25.06
CA PHE A 561 -12.50 9.74 26.42
C PHE A 561 -13.46 9.02 27.33
N LEU A 562 -12.98 8.69 28.52
CA LEU A 562 -13.76 8.14 29.60
C LEU A 562 -13.36 8.83 30.90
N GLN A 563 -14.33 9.11 31.74
CA GLN A 563 -14.12 9.36 33.16
C GLN A 563 -14.69 8.20 33.97
N ASN A 564 -15.98 7.91 33.81
CA ASN A 564 -16.73 6.81 34.40
C ASN A 564 -17.87 6.43 33.43
N GLY A 565 -18.55 5.31 33.67
CA GLY A 565 -19.63 4.85 32.79
C GLY A 565 -19.22 3.69 31.88
N ASP A 566 -19.81 3.63 30.68
CA ASP A 566 -19.47 2.64 29.64
C ASP A 566 -18.33 3.18 28.76
N THR A 567 -17.56 2.29 28.14
CA THR A 567 -16.45 2.62 27.23
C THR A 567 -16.94 2.92 25.80
N GLY A 568 -18.24 3.07 25.58
CA GLY A 568 -18.81 3.27 24.24
C GLY A 568 -18.52 2.09 23.30
N ASN A 569 -18.13 2.37 22.06
CA ASN A 569 -17.87 1.39 21.01
C ASN A 569 -16.41 0.90 20.97
N PHE A 570 -15.46 1.64 21.56
CA PHE A 570 -14.04 1.34 21.50
C PHE A 570 -13.38 1.41 22.89
N GLY A 571 -12.71 0.32 23.26
CA GLY A 571 -11.91 0.29 24.49
C GLY A 571 -10.64 1.14 24.43
N MET A 572 -9.87 1.08 25.51
CA MET A 572 -8.57 1.76 25.68
C MET A 572 -8.72 3.29 25.75
N ASP A 573 -9.62 3.73 26.60
CA ASP A 573 -10.01 5.13 26.78
C ASP A 573 -8.89 5.98 27.39
N SER A 574 -8.94 7.28 27.10
CA SER A 574 -8.11 8.30 27.75
C SER A 574 -8.92 9.14 28.74
N ALA A 575 -8.28 9.66 29.78
CA ALA A 575 -8.95 10.60 30.67
C ALA A 575 -9.21 11.91 29.92
N PHE A 576 -10.34 12.56 30.20
CA PHE A 576 -10.52 13.95 29.80
C PHE A 576 -9.43 14.85 30.42
N PRO A 577 -8.96 15.90 29.72
CA PRO A 577 -8.03 16.88 30.27
C PRO A 577 -8.43 17.40 31.65
N GLY A 578 -7.53 17.25 32.63
CA GLY A 578 -7.74 17.75 33.99
C GLY A 578 -8.79 17.00 34.81
N LEU A 579 -9.36 15.90 34.30
CA LEU A 579 -10.26 15.00 35.02
C LEU A 579 -9.55 13.67 35.29
N ALA A 580 -9.86 13.02 36.41
CA ALA A 580 -9.26 11.74 36.77
C ALA A 580 -10.12 10.58 36.24
N MET A 581 -9.48 9.57 35.65
CA MET A 581 -10.11 8.27 35.37
C MET A 581 -10.75 7.70 36.65
N GLY A 582 -11.99 7.25 36.53
CA GLY A 582 -12.84 6.78 37.63
C GLY A 582 -13.46 7.89 38.50
N GLY A 583 -13.27 9.16 38.12
CA GLY A 583 -13.95 10.30 38.76
C GLY A 583 -15.41 10.42 38.35
N ASP A 584 -16.11 11.40 38.91
CA ASP A 584 -17.54 11.66 38.70
C ASP A 584 -17.74 13.19 38.69
N ASP A 585 -17.08 13.85 37.74
CA ASP A 585 -17.19 15.30 37.57
C ASP A 585 -18.39 15.62 36.69
N SER A 586 -19.11 16.69 37.04
CA SER A 586 -20.27 17.12 36.27
C SER A 586 -20.23 18.59 35.88
N ASN A 587 -21.12 18.99 34.97
CA ASN A 587 -21.28 20.37 34.50
C ASN A 587 -20.03 20.88 33.77
N PHE A 588 -19.56 20.10 32.79
CA PHE A 588 -18.39 20.47 31.99
C PHE A 588 -18.64 20.29 30.50
N VAL A 589 -17.78 20.92 29.70
CA VAL A 589 -17.76 20.79 28.25
C VAL A 589 -16.37 20.37 27.82
N ALA A 590 -16.26 19.32 27.02
CA ALA A 590 -15.03 18.98 26.30
C ALA A 590 -15.17 19.42 24.84
N ARG A 591 -14.28 20.31 24.39
CA ARG A 591 -14.21 20.73 22.99
C ARG A 591 -12.92 20.21 22.37
N THR A 592 -13.05 19.43 21.32
CA THR A 592 -11.94 18.81 20.59
C THR A 592 -11.84 19.38 19.18
N LEU A 593 -10.68 19.96 18.86
CA LEU A 593 -10.36 20.52 17.56
C LEU A 593 -9.27 19.70 16.87
N ALA A 594 -9.41 19.47 15.57
CA ALA A 594 -8.37 18.79 14.80
C ALA A 594 -8.40 19.16 13.29
N PRO A 595 -7.25 19.18 12.59
CA PRO A 595 -7.21 19.36 11.15
C PRO A 595 -7.46 18.02 10.44
N LEU A 596 -8.66 17.86 9.89
CA LEU A 596 -9.04 16.71 9.07
C LEU A 596 -8.55 16.90 7.63
N VAL A 597 -7.92 15.88 7.06
CA VAL A 597 -7.37 15.92 5.71
C VAL A 597 -7.99 14.83 4.84
N VAL A 598 -8.47 15.25 3.67
CA VAL A 598 -8.94 14.38 2.59
C VAL A 598 -7.95 14.53 1.43
N MET A 599 -7.20 13.47 1.11
CA MET A 599 -6.24 13.53 0.01
C MET A 599 -6.93 13.45 -1.36
N PRO A 600 -6.29 13.90 -2.46
CA PRO A 600 -6.80 13.67 -3.81
C PRO A 600 -7.10 12.19 -4.07
N GLY A 601 -8.25 11.89 -4.65
CA GLY A 601 -8.69 10.53 -4.87
C GLY A 601 -9.30 9.87 -3.64
N MET A 602 -9.58 10.59 -2.56
CA MET A 602 -10.30 10.14 -1.35
C MET A 602 -11.65 10.87 -1.15
N GLU A 603 -12.10 11.62 -2.15
CA GLU A 603 -13.41 12.28 -2.12
C GLU A 603 -14.58 11.30 -2.08
N GLY A 604 -15.61 11.65 -1.32
CA GLY A 604 -16.77 10.78 -1.14
C GLY A 604 -17.65 11.19 0.03
N TRP A 605 -18.70 10.41 0.24
CA TRP A 605 -19.51 10.48 1.45
C TRP A 605 -18.78 9.82 2.60
N TRP A 606 -18.80 10.47 3.77
CA TRP A 606 -18.23 9.98 5.01
C TRP A 606 -19.28 10.09 6.09
N THR A 607 -19.41 9.04 6.91
CA THR A 607 -20.24 9.08 8.11
C THR A 607 -19.35 9.17 9.33
N PHE A 608 -19.63 10.17 10.15
CA PHE A 608 -19.06 10.31 11.47
C PHE A 608 -20.09 9.84 12.49
N GLY A 609 -19.61 9.33 13.62
CA GLY A 609 -20.43 9.14 14.79
C GLY A 609 -19.74 9.59 16.06
N ILE A 610 -20.58 9.94 17.03
CA ILE A 610 -20.18 10.24 18.40
C ILE A 610 -20.94 9.31 19.33
N ASN A 611 -20.28 8.86 20.41
CA ASN A 611 -20.92 8.19 21.54
C ASN A 611 -20.69 9.04 22.79
N GLY A 612 -21.71 9.25 23.63
CA GLY A 612 -21.56 9.90 24.94
C GLY A 612 -22.83 9.96 25.81
N ASP A 613 -22.63 10.19 27.12
CA ASP A 613 -23.63 10.12 28.23
C ASP A 613 -24.48 11.39 28.42
N ASP A 614 -24.44 12.31 27.47
CA ASP A 614 -25.29 13.50 27.42
C ASP A 614 -25.21 14.02 25.97
N GLY A 615 -25.35 15.32 25.75
CA GLY A 615 -25.36 15.86 24.39
C GLY A 615 -23.98 16.23 23.84
N GLY A 616 -23.98 16.53 22.56
CA GLY A 616 -22.79 16.88 21.83
C GLY A 616 -23.08 17.38 20.42
N ARG A 617 -22.02 17.75 19.72
CA ARG A 617 -22.09 18.26 18.35
C ARG A 617 -20.78 18.00 17.63
N LEU A 618 -20.87 17.61 16.37
CA LEU A 618 -19.72 17.58 15.47
C LEU A 618 -19.94 18.57 14.34
N ARG A 619 -18.94 19.45 14.16
CA ARG A 619 -18.85 20.34 13.00
C ARG A 619 -17.65 20.01 12.14
N ILE A 620 -17.84 20.09 10.83
CA ILE A 620 -16.76 20.04 9.85
C ILE A 620 -16.79 21.32 9.03
N ASN A 621 -15.71 22.10 9.14
CA ASN A 621 -15.59 23.44 8.56
C ASN A 621 -16.78 24.37 8.90
N GLY A 622 -17.24 24.29 10.15
CA GLY A 622 -18.37 25.08 10.67
C GLY A 622 -19.77 24.57 10.30
N ILE A 623 -19.88 23.50 9.49
CA ILE A 623 -21.16 22.87 9.15
C ILE A 623 -21.50 21.84 10.21
N ASP A 624 -22.70 21.91 10.79
CA ASP A 624 -23.21 20.90 11.72
C ASP A 624 -23.43 19.58 10.98
N VAL A 625 -22.64 18.56 11.33
CA VAL A 625 -22.75 17.19 10.79
C VAL A 625 -23.56 16.33 11.76
N ILE A 626 -23.33 16.49 13.06
CA ILE A 626 -24.11 15.84 14.13
C ILE A 626 -24.54 16.93 15.11
N VAL A 627 -25.82 16.91 15.50
CA VAL A 627 -26.38 17.77 16.54
C VAL A 627 -27.14 16.89 17.52
N ASP A 628 -26.69 16.86 18.76
CA ASP A 628 -27.31 16.13 19.85
C ASP A 628 -27.54 17.07 21.03
N ASP A 629 -28.69 17.75 21.01
CA ASP A 629 -29.05 18.77 22.00
C ASP A 629 -30.04 18.20 23.04
N ALA A 630 -29.68 17.07 23.63
CA ALA A 630 -30.50 16.35 24.60
C ALA A 630 -29.64 15.76 25.73
N LEU A 631 -30.31 15.44 26.85
CA LEU A 631 -29.74 14.66 27.95
C LEU A 631 -30.17 13.20 27.79
N HIS A 632 -29.25 12.26 27.92
CA HIS A 632 -29.51 10.83 27.81
C HIS A 632 -28.27 10.03 28.19
N GLY A 633 -28.43 8.74 28.52
CA GLY A 633 -27.29 7.86 28.74
C GLY A 633 -26.38 7.65 27.51
N PRO A 634 -25.36 6.77 27.56
CA PRO A 634 -24.37 6.60 26.50
C PRO A 634 -25.06 6.21 25.18
N THR A 635 -25.01 7.08 24.17
CA THR A 635 -25.79 6.88 22.93
C THR A 635 -25.00 7.26 21.69
N ASP A 636 -25.07 6.41 20.65
CA ASP A 636 -24.52 6.71 19.34
C ASP A 636 -25.38 7.69 18.55
N ARG A 637 -24.75 8.72 18.00
CA ARG A 637 -25.33 9.60 16.98
C ARG A 637 -24.48 9.60 15.73
N PHE A 638 -25.13 9.67 14.58
CA PHE A 638 -24.47 9.60 13.27
C PHE A 638 -24.81 10.81 12.41
N GLY A 639 -23.86 11.22 11.57
CA GLY A 639 -24.04 12.27 10.59
C GLY A 639 -23.15 12.04 9.38
N SER A 640 -23.70 12.20 8.18
CA SER A 640 -22.97 11.99 6.94
C SER A 640 -22.75 13.30 6.19
N ILE A 641 -21.56 13.46 5.60
CA ILE A 641 -21.19 14.63 4.81
C ILE A 641 -20.34 14.19 3.61
N TYR A 642 -20.53 14.85 2.48
CA TYR A 642 -19.63 14.70 1.33
C TYR A 642 -18.40 15.58 1.51
N LEU A 643 -17.22 14.99 1.42
CA LEU A 643 -15.94 15.71 1.51
C LEU A 643 -15.17 15.58 0.19
N ALA A 644 -14.78 16.72 -0.38
CA ALA A 644 -13.84 16.81 -1.50
C ALA A 644 -12.39 16.80 -0.97
N PRO A 645 -11.37 16.66 -1.83
CA PRO A 645 -9.98 16.75 -1.38
C PRO A 645 -9.69 18.13 -0.80
N GLY A 646 -9.05 18.17 0.36
CA GLY A 646 -8.78 19.41 1.08
C GLY A 646 -8.56 19.21 2.58
N GLU A 647 -8.29 20.33 3.25
CA GLU A 647 -8.18 20.40 4.71
C GLU A 647 -9.46 21.02 5.29
N TYR A 648 -9.94 20.43 6.38
CA TYR A 648 -11.16 20.82 7.07
C TYR A 648 -10.89 20.96 8.57
N THR A 649 -11.54 21.93 9.21
CA THR A 649 -11.56 21.98 10.67
C THR A 649 -12.59 21.00 11.20
N LEU A 650 -12.15 20.04 12.01
CA LEU A 650 -13.01 19.21 12.84
C LEU A 650 -13.19 19.89 14.19
N ASP A 651 -14.44 20.09 14.62
CA ASP A 651 -14.80 20.71 15.90
C ASP A 651 -15.90 19.87 16.56
N MET A 652 -15.48 19.00 17.47
CA MET A 652 -16.37 18.18 18.28
C MET A 652 -16.56 18.82 19.64
N LEU A 653 -17.80 18.91 20.10
CA LEU A 653 -18.16 19.34 21.43
C LEU A 653 -18.96 18.23 22.11
N PHE A 654 -18.59 17.91 23.35
CA PHE A 654 -19.35 17.07 24.27
C PHE A 654 -19.68 17.92 25.51
N PHE A 655 -20.88 17.77 26.05
CA PHE A 655 -21.22 18.37 27.34
C PHE A 655 -21.78 17.31 28.28
N GLU A 656 -21.49 17.49 29.56
CA GLU A 656 -22.03 16.68 30.65
C GLU A 656 -22.78 17.61 31.61
N LEU A 657 -23.95 17.15 32.08
CA LEU A 657 -24.69 17.69 33.22
C LEU A 657 -24.55 16.88 34.51
N GLY A 658 -24.68 15.56 34.43
CA GLY A 658 -24.62 14.64 35.57
C GLY A 658 -24.76 13.18 35.17
N GLY A 659 -23.86 12.30 35.62
CA GLY A 659 -23.97 10.86 35.36
C GLY A 659 -22.63 10.19 35.12
N GLY A 660 -22.61 9.27 34.15
CA GLY A 660 -21.38 8.85 33.50
C GLY A 660 -20.80 9.99 32.64
N ALA A 661 -19.57 9.82 32.19
CA ALA A 661 -18.93 10.76 31.30
C ALA A 661 -17.99 10.02 30.37
N GLU A 662 -18.44 9.80 29.14
CA GLU A 662 -17.66 9.27 28.05
C GLU A 662 -17.94 10.02 26.75
N SER A 663 -16.93 10.05 25.88
CA SER A 663 -17.05 10.71 24.59
C SER A 663 -16.09 10.12 23.56
N GLU A 664 -16.64 9.59 22.48
CA GLU A 664 -15.88 9.01 21.37
C GLU A 664 -16.16 9.73 20.04
N LEU A 665 -15.17 9.70 19.14
CA LEU A 665 -15.32 10.09 17.74
C LEU A 665 -14.83 8.97 16.83
N PHE A 666 -15.75 8.46 16.02
CA PHE A 666 -15.48 7.40 15.05
C PHE A 666 -16.06 7.74 13.69
N TYR A 667 -15.63 7.02 12.67
CA TYR A 667 -15.99 7.32 11.29
C TYR A 667 -15.93 6.09 10.39
N ALA A 668 -16.61 6.16 9.25
CA ALA A 668 -16.59 5.18 8.18
C ALA A 668 -16.84 5.85 6.83
N ALA A 669 -16.30 5.27 5.75
CA ALA A 669 -16.62 5.68 4.39
C ALA A 669 -18.08 5.29 4.02
N GLY A 670 -18.73 6.13 3.23
CA GLY A 670 -20.13 5.98 2.80
C GLY A 670 -21.15 6.55 3.79
N ILE A 671 -22.44 6.31 3.52
CA ILE A 671 -23.55 6.72 4.38
C ILE A 671 -23.97 5.54 5.28
N HIS A 672 -23.97 5.74 6.60
CA HIS A 672 -24.35 4.72 7.59
C HIS A 672 -25.33 5.29 8.61
N THR A 673 -26.25 4.46 9.08
CA THR A 673 -27.26 4.84 10.08
C THR A 673 -27.15 4.06 11.40
N SER A 674 -26.16 3.18 11.51
CA SER A 674 -25.90 2.35 12.69
C SER A 674 -24.44 1.89 12.70
N PHE A 675 -23.89 1.68 13.90
CA PHE A 675 -22.55 1.15 14.10
C PHE A 675 -22.41 -0.26 13.50
N ASN A 676 -21.29 -0.53 12.83
CA ASN A 676 -20.96 -1.82 12.19
C ASN A 676 -19.43 -1.95 12.06
N SER A 677 -18.92 -3.04 11.47
CA SER A 677 -17.47 -3.32 11.44
C SER A 677 -16.64 -2.38 10.54
N SER A 678 -17.26 -1.55 9.71
CA SER A 678 -16.55 -0.55 8.90
C SER A 678 -16.07 0.66 9.69
N PHE A 679 -16.63 0.89 10.89
CA PHE A 679 -16.24 2.03 11.72
C PHE A 679 -14.93 1.78 12.45
N ASP A 680 -14.08 2.80 12.48
CA ASP A 680 -12.86 2.87 13.28
C ASP A 680 -12.80 4.21 14.03
N LEU A 681 -11.98 4.29 15.08
CA LEU A 681 -11.65 5.56 15.73
C LEU A 681 -10.90 6.46 14.75
N LEU A 682 -11.22 7.75 14.74
CA LEU A 682 -10.47 8.72 13.95
C LEU A 682 -9.11 9.00 14.61
N LEU A 683 -8.02 8.66 13.91
CA LEU A 683 -6.66 8.73 14.45
C LEU A 683 -5.84 9.90 13.88
N ALA A 684 -5.02 10.49 14.75
CA ALA A 684 -3.97 11.42 14.38
C ALA A 684 -2.73 10.68 13.85
N SER A 685 -2.19 11.18 12.73
CA SER A 685 -0.97 10.66 12.08
C SER A 685 0.31 10.95 12.87
N SER A 686 0.27 11.95 13.77
CA SER A 686 1.37 12.28 14.67
C SER A 686 0.83 12.70 16.04
N VAL A 687 1.50 12.28 17.11
CA VAL A 687 1.30 12.83 18.45
C VAL A 687 2.64 13.43 18.84
N PRO A 688 2.75 14.74 19.10
CA PRO A 688 3.91 15.25 19.81
C PRO A 688 3.94 14.54 21.16
N GLU A 689 5.03 13.84 21.47
CA GLU A 689 5.30 13.35 22.82
C GLU A 689 4.95 14.46 23.82
N PRO A 690 4.15 14.20 24.87
CA PRO A 690 3.81 15.23 25.85
C PRO A 690 5.14 15.77 26.36
N CYS A 691 5.41 17.05 26.11
CA CYS A 691 6.68 17.67 26.47
C CYS A 691 6.95 17.37 27.94
N THR A 692 7.98 16.57 28.21
CA THR A 692 8.45 16.26 29.57
C THR A 692 8.97 17.55 30.19
N LEU A 693 8.07 18.35 30.75
CA LEU A 693 8.37 19.49 31.60
C LEU A 693 8.65 18.96 33.01
N ALA A 694 9.80 18.30 33.21
CA ALA A 694 10.46 18.14 34.50
C ALA A 694 11.83 17.45 34.35
N LEU A 695 12.92 18.21 34.31
CA LEU A 695 13.98 18.23 35.35
C LEU A 695 15.23 18.99 34.84
N ALA A 696 15.09 20.27 34.51
CA ALA A 696 16.25 21.15 34.39
C ALA A 696 16.58 21.74 35.77
N GLY A 697 17.56 21.15 36.44
CA GLY A 697 18.32 21.83 37.49
C GLY A 697 18.40 21.11 38.82
N LEU A 698 19.23 20.06 38.89
CA LEU A 698 20.13 19.86 40.04
C LEU A 698 21.20 18.81 39.72
N ALA A 699 22.44 19.21 40.01
CA ALA A 699 23.63 18.39 40.22
C ALA A 699 24.30 17.72 39.00
N ILE A 700 25.18 18.48 38.32
CA ILE A 700 26.58 18.04 38.17
C ILE A 700 27.49 19.25 38.45
N GLY A 701 27.98 19.32 39.69
CA GLY A 701 29.24 19.99 39.96
C GLY A 701 30.38 19.05 39.58
N GLY A 702 31.40 19.56 38.89
CA GLY A 702 32.67 18.84 38.80
C GLY A 702 33.48 19.04 37.53
N ILE A 703 34.37 20.04 37.58
CA ILE A 703 35.74 20.01 37.04
C ILE A 703 35.95 20.19 35.53
N GLY A 704 36.67 21.28 35.21
CA GLY A 704 37.32 21.56 33.93
C GLY A 704 36.92 22.95 33.43
N GLY A 705 37.59 24.05 33.73
CA GLY A 705 39.03 24.27 33.68
C GLY A 705 39.27 25.45 32.73
N TYR A 706 39.88 26.51 33.26
CA TYR A 706 40.46 27.64 32.51
C TYR A 706 39.51 28.67 31.86
N ILE A 707 39.39 29.84 32.48
CA ILE A 707 39.86 31.12 31.90
C ILE A 707 40.13 32.12 33.03
N ARG A 708 41.34 32.66 33.02
CA ARG A 708 41.84 33.67 33.96
C ARG A 708 41.11 35.00 33.78
N ARG A 709 40.61 35.51 34.92
CA ARG A 709 40.59 36.90 35.39
C ARG A 709 40.89 38.00 34.36
N ARG A 710 40.02 39.02 34.33
CA ARG A 710 40.34 40.33 34.91
C ARG A 710 39.08 41.12 35.29
N ARG A 711 39.05 41.54 36.56
CA ARG A 711 38.40 42.76 37.11
C ARG A 711 38.52 43.92 36.08
N THR A 712 37.57 44.85 35.95
CA THR A 712 37.07 45.76 36.99
C THR A 712 35.92 46.61 36.43
N ALA A 713 34.97 46.98 37.30
CA ALA A 713 34.14 48.21 37.30
C ALA A 713 33.23 48.45 36.07
N ARG A 714 31.92 48.63 36.16
CA ARG A 714 30.99 49.05 37.22
C ARG A 714 29.69 48.27 37.08
#